data_AF-A0A949MAL3-F1
#
_entry.id   AF-A0A949MAL3-F1
#
_cell.length_a   1.000
_cell.length_b   1.000
_cell.length_c   1.000
_cell.angle_alpha   90.00
_cell.angle_beta   90.00
_cell.angle_gamma   90.00
#
_symmetry.space_group_name_H-M   'P 1'
#
loop_
_entity.id
_entity.type
_entity.pdbx_description
1 polymer ?
#
loop_
_entity_poly.entity_id
_entity_poly.type
_entity_poly.pdbx_seq_one_letter_code
_entity_poly.pdbx_strand_id
1 'polypeptide(L)'
;MLRPSLSLLVLALCGYLPDLALSQEPQTTQASALSGLTIDGIQVIEHQVSSEMQWRRPPEPNLSARTELFLLNNSQSPVEVSGPVKLDGASPSDLVAANALAWFDPSWEKGFSLPPGALRVLRFNGKTTEWGTDSIHTLSLPTSTNQTTELPFEVNPPSTWIESMGFLNSPESFRPASIVVTLRNQLGQNLKLQSCQLWLPKDNDSYQTLFPAKTFDTTGSQPLKTWAGNQTIHANELSGFTLSSDPLPLTYMALKVVLVKEDSNEPIQLWASMKVRPSTFDISGGWTANKVKDRMSMTNEEYLKTLALLHVNTGQIEEVDGYTNNNELYSKYPMKRFNRLGDRSRYDTQSMLPTIHAVEFLGEPQYGGGRPVPPQEVFDKLEPYAPWQLPTSVTLSEERTWRFYAGLSDYPHYDAYRVIAPAADAWNKYDRWNGASIRWGAPLETIGTMTRSLRQQSRPASIAYWSQGAHDGWGGILSPRRGSPTPEELRSQAWHGLGNGIMSLYWFNLSMKSLAKFPDLLEPIRRVGREIQLLKPILESGTAYRYERILQSGKLSWDLSSVVNQDSAILVANDLDYSIDEKTRTFQFSNRSDILQFELPVWLAATDPSGGLDCFEIDSQGPKPVAYQIAKNQIKIDAKHVHVVGVYVVTRDKSLRQRLAEQSAALDQREKALGFDPIGNSDDLRKLQSWVD
;
A
#
# COMPACT_ATOMS: atom_id res chain seq x y z
N MET A 1 0.11 -41.25 -76.01
CA MET A 1 -0.76 -42.18 -75.26
C MET A 1 -0.26 -42.15 -73.82
N LEU A 2 -0.94 -41.75 -72.74
CA LEU A 2 -2.27 -41.13 -72.43
C LEU A 2 -2.04 -40.33 -71.12
N ARG A 3 -2.53 -39.11 -70.80
CA ARG A 3 -3.47 -38.13 -71.38
C ARG A 3 -4.95 -38.57 -71.56
N PRO A 4 -5.94 -37.68 -71.28
CA PRO A 4 -5.98 -36.67 -70.18
C PRO A 4 -7.40 -36.33 -69.63
N SER A 5 -7.45 -35.51 -68.56
CA SER A 5 -8.27 -34.28 -68.51
C SER A 5 -7.55 -33.28 -67.57
N LEU A 6 -7.20 -32.03 -67.92
CA LEU A 6 -7.92 -30.87 -68.50
C LEU A 6 -9.02 -30.32 -67.56
N SER A 7 -9.09 -29.01 -67.26
CA SER A 7 -8.38 -27.85 -67.86
C SER A 7 -8.01 -26.75 -66.86
N LEU A 8 -7.04 -25.92 -67.25
CA LEU A 8 -6.86 -24.56 -66.74
C LEU A 8 -7.98 -23.65 -67.28
N LEU A 9 -8.44 -22.67 -66.49
CA LEU A 9 -8.93 -21.40 -67.05
C LEU A 9 -8.61 -20.25 -66.09
N VAL A 10 -8.13 -19.15 -66.65
CA VAL A 10 -7.86 -17.88 -65.97
C VAL A 10 -8.77 -16.82 -66.59
N LEU A 11 -9.42 -16.01 -65.77
CA LEU A 11 -9.82 -14.64 -66.11
C LEU A 11 -10.08 -13.86 -64.83
N ALA A 12 -9.58 -12.62 -64.78
CA ALA A 12 -9.74 -11.69 -63.65
C ALA A 12 -10.68 -10.54 -64.05
N LEU A 13 -11.31 -9.91 -63.04
CA LEU A 13 -12.13 -8.67 -62.98
C LEU A 13 -13.08 -8.86 -61.77
N CYS A 14 -13.30 -7.96 -60.80
CA CYS A 14 -12.89 -6.57 -60.54
C CYS A 14 -12.72 -6.34 -59.01
N GLY A 15 -12.17 -5.19 -58.58
CA GLY A 15 -12.32 -4.65 -57.19
C GLY A 15 -11.50 -5.38 -56.13
N TYR A 16 -10.61 -4.80 -55.31
CA TYR A 16 -10.63 -3.48 -54.65
C TYR A 16 -11.89 -3.20 -53.83
N LEU A 17 -11.90 -3.71 -52.59
CA LEU A 17 -12.41 -3.05 -51.39
C LEU A 17 -11.87 -3.80 -50.15
N PRO A 18 -11.11 -3.17 -49.23
CA PRO A 18 -10.87 -3.70 -47.91
C PRO A 18 -12.01 -3.30 -46.97
N ASP A 19 -12.54 -4.23 -46.17
CA ASP A 19 -13.48 -3.88 -45.10
C ASP A 19 -12.76 -3.09 -44.01
N LEU A 20 -13.06 -1.79 -43.96
CA LEU A 20 -12.62 -0.87 -42.93
C LEU A 20 -13.40 -1.15 -41.63
N ALA A 21 -12.96 -2.16 -40.89
CA ALA A 21 -13.32 -2.37 -39.49
C ALA A 21 -12.70 -1.26 -38.61
N LEU A 22 -13.24 -0.04 -38.74
CA LEU A 22 -12.85 1.12 -37.93
C LEU A 22 -13.31 0.90 -36.48
N SER A 23 -12.40 0.43 -35.64
CA SER A 23 -12.55 0.50 -34.19
C SER A 23 -12.51 1.97 -33.74
N GLN A 24 -13.66 2.61 -33.69
CA GLN A 24 -13.80 3.92 -33.07
C GLN A 24 -13.78 3.76 -31.55
N GLU A 25 -12.58 3.82 -30.97
CA GLU A 25 -12.40 4.10 -29.55
C GLU A 25 -13.03 5.46 -29.20
N PRO A 26 -13.51 5.65 -27.95
CA PRO A 26 -14.44 6.73 -27.63
C PRO A 26 -13.83 8.12 -27.84
N GLN A 27 -14.52 8.93 -28.65
CA GLN A 27 -14.33 10.37 -28.61
C GLN A 27 -14.71 10.87 -27.21
N THR A 28 -13.84 11.65 -26.57
CA THR A 28 -14.18 12.37 -25.34
C THR A 28 -15.35 13.30 -25.63
N THR A 29 -16.54 12.89 -25.19
CA THR A 29 -17.78 13.63 -25.41
C THR A 29 -17.77 14.90 -24.57
N GLN A 30 -17.32 16.01 -25.17
CA GLN A 30 -17.54 17.36 -24.65
C GLN A 30 -19.03 17.71 -24.73
N ALA A 31 -19.84 17.07 -23.87
CA ALA A 31 -21.23 17.42 -23.64
C ALA A 31 -21.27 18.84 -23.11
N SER A 32 -21.92 19.75 -23.85
CA SER A 32 -22.05 21.16 -23.46
C SER A 32 -23.02 21.29 -22.29
N ALA A 33 -22.52 21.11 -21.07
CA ALA A 33 -23.32 21.19 -19.86
C ALA A 33 -23.93 22.59 -19.68
N LEU A 34 -25.26 22.67 -19.75
CA LEU A 34 -26.03 23.92 -19.69
C LEU A 34 -25.85 24.69 -18.36
N SER A 35 -25.33 24.04 -17.32
CA SER A 35 -25.01 24.60 -16.01
C SER A 35 -23.53 24.93 -15.79
N GLY A 36 -22.64 24.55 -16.73
CA GLY A 36 -21.19 24.70 -16.58
C GLY A 36 -20.51 23.73 -15.58
N LEU A 37 -21.25 22.75 -15.05
CA LEU A 37 -20.67 21.63 -14.30
C LEU A 37 -20.20 20.52 -15.26
N THR A 38 -18.99 20.01 -15.06
CA THR A 38 -18.39 18.95 -15.90
C THR A 38 -17.62 17.94 -15.07
N ILE A 39 -17.65 16.67 -15.44
CA ILE A 39 -16.70 15.67 -14.94
C ILE A 39 -15.37 15.90 -15.68
N ASP A 40 -14.38 16.49 -14.99
CA ASP A 40 -13.03 16.78 -15.52
C ASP A 40 -12.07 15.59 -15.35
N GLY A 41 -12.58 14.46 -14.85
CA GLY A 41 -11.88 13.20 -14.75
C GLY A 41 -12.62 12.13 -13.97
N ILE A 42 -12.15 10.89 -14.13
CA ILE A 42 -12.63 9.70 -13.42
C ILE A 42 -11.39 8.93 -12.94
N GLN A 43 -11.39 8.48 -11.69
CA GLN A 43 -10.48 7.43 -11.22
C GLN A 43 -11.28 6.15 -11.01
N VAL A 44 -10.86 5.05 -11.66
CA VAL A 44 -11.45 3.72 -11.52
C VAL A 44 -10.42 2.78 -10.90
N ILE A 45 -10.83 2.00 -9.90
CA ILE A 45 -10.06 0.88 -9.38
C ILE A 45 -10.93 -0.37 -9.44
N GLU A 46 -10.60 -1.23 -10.41
CA GLU A 46 -11.15 -2.57 -10.55
C GLU A 46 -11.09 -3.35 -9.23
N HIS A 47 -12.19 -4.02 -8.91
CA HIS A 47 -12.18 -5.02 -7.87
C HIS A 47 -11.63 -6.34 -8.38
N GLN A 48 -10.65 -6.86 -7.64
CA GLN A 48 -9.98 -8.10 -7.93
C GLN A 48 -9.98 -8.98 -6.68
N VAL A 49 -9.81 -10.29 -6.86
CA VAL A 49 -9.70 -11.29 -5.78
C VAL A 49 -8.58 -12.24 -6.19
N SER A 50 -7.67 -12.54 -5.27
CA SER A 50 -6.48 -13.34 -5.60
C SER A 50 -6.82 -14.79 -5.94
N SER A 51 -6.47 -15.22 -7.16
CA SER A 51 -6.58 -16.63 -7.59
C SER A 51 -5.64 -17.59 -6.83
N GLU A 52 -4.65 -17.06 -6.11
CA GLU A 52 -3.71 -17.85 -5.31
C GLU A 52 -4.27 -18.21 -3.92
N MET A 53 -5.22 -17.44 -3.39
CA MET A 53 -5.76 -17.61 -2.04
C MET A 53 -6.83 -18.72 -1.97
N GLN A 54 -6.96 -19.38 -0.82
CA GLN A 54 -7.90 -20.51 -0.64
C GLN A 54 -8.85 -20.29 0.53
N TRP A 55 -10.04 -19.72 0.31
CA TRP A 55 -10.95 -19.34 1.40
C TRP A 55 -11.94 -20.45 1.81
N ARG A 56 -12.54 -20.32 3.00
CA ARG A 56 -13.50 -21.30 3.56
C ARG A 56 -14.81 -21.32 2.76
N ARG A 57 -15.40 -20.14 2.57
CA ARG A 57 -16.50 -19.85 1.63
C ARG A 57 -15.88 -19.24 0.36
N PRO A 58 -16.41 -19.51 -0.86
CA PRO A 58 -15.90 -18.85 -2.06
C PRO A 58 -16.06 -17.32 -1.99
N PRO A 59 -15.31 -16.54 -2.81
CA PRO A 59 -15.68 -15.17 -3.11
C PRO A 59 -17.06 -15.12 -3.77
N GLU A 60 -17.78 -14.03 -3.58
CA GLU A 60 -18.87 -13.69 -4.49
C GLU A 60 -18.27 -13.43 -5.88
N PRO A 61 -18.86 -13.95 -6.98
CA PRO A 61 -18.28 -13.82 -8.33
C PRO A 61 -18.41 -12.39 -8.88
N ASN A 62 -19.28 -11.57 -8.28
CA ASN A 62 -19.48 -10.18 -8.68
C ASN A 62 -18.24 -9.36 -8.36
N LEU A 63 -17.50 -9.02 -9.40
CA LEU A 63 -16.54 -7.93 -9.40
C LEU A 63 -17.28 -6.62 -9.72
N SER A 64 -16.67 -5.50 -9.36
CA SER A 64 -17.24 -4.15 -9.46
C SER A 64 -16.07 -3.15 -9.47
N ALA A 65 -16.28 -1.85 -9.24
CA ALA A 65 -15.19 -0.89 -9.09
C ALA A 65 -15.39 0.11 -7.94
N ARG A 66 -14.28 0.60 -7.38
CA ARG A 66 -14.24 1.88 -6.65
C ARG A 66 -14.06 3.00 -7.68
N THR A 67 -14.93 4.01 -7.61
CA THR A 67 -14.97 5.09 -8.60
C THR A 67 -14.99 6.45 -7.93
N GLU A 68 -14.15 7.36 -8.42
CA GLU A 68 -14.09 8.76 -7.98
C GLU A 68 -14.31 9.69 -9.19
N LEU A 69 -15.38 10.49 -9.16
CA LEU A 69 -15.72 11.46 -10.20
C LEU A 69 -15.21 12.85 -9.79
N PHE A 70 -14.46 13.50 -10.68
CA PHE A 70 -13.82 14.79 -10.44
C PHE A 70 -14.70 15.91 -11.03
N LEU A 71 -15.69 16.37 -10.25
CA LEU A 71 -16.70 17.34 -10.67
C LEU A 71 -16.18 18.77 -10.54
N LEU A 72 -16.00 19.45 -11.68
CA LEU A 72 -15.48 20.81 -11.80
C LEU A 72 -16.58 21.79 -12.22
N ASN A 73 -16.65 22.95 -11.56
CA ASN A 73 -17.42 24.10 -12.06
C ASN A 73 -16.56 24.96 -12.99
N ASN A 74 -16.82 24.86 -14.29
CA ASN A 74 -16.17 25.64 -15.35
C ASN A 74 -16.91 26.95 -15.70
N SER A 75 -18.00 27.28 -14.99
CA SER A 75 -18.72 28.55 -15.15
C SER A 75 -18.06 29.70 -14.37
N GLN A 76 -18.54 30.92 -14.59
CA GLN A 76 -18.07 32.14 -13.91
C GLN A 76 -18.82 32.43 -12.59
N SER A 77 -19.80 31.59 -12.21
CA SER A 77 -20.66 31.77 -11.03
C SER A 77 -20.63 30.53 -10.13
N PRO A 78 -20.90 30.63 -8.82
CA PRO A 78 -21.17 29.45 -8.00
C PRO A 78 -22.37 28.67 -8.56
N VAL A 79 -22.28 27.34 -8.57
CA VAL A 79 -23.41 26.47 -8.93
C VAL A 79 -23.91 25.78 -7.67
N GLU A 80 -25.18 25.99 -7.36
CA GLU A 80 -25.86 25.40 -6.21
C GLU A 80 -26.56 24.09 -6.62
N VAL A 81 -26.01 22.96 -6.17
CA VAL A 81 -26.63 21.64 -6.29
C VAL A 81 -27.54 21.44 -5.08
N SER A 82 -28.85 21.30 -5.29
CA SER A 82 -29.83 21.21 -4.20
C SER A 82 -29.79 19.89 -3.42
N GLY A 83 -29.25 18.84 -4.06
CA GLY A 83 -29.36 17.47 -3.59
C GLY A 83 -30.77 16.87 -3.75
N PRO A 84 -30.91 15.56 -3.51
CA PRO A 84 -29.81 14.59 -3.47
C PRO A 84 -29.21 14.41 -4.87
N VAL A 85 -27.88 14.26 -4.95
CA VAL A 85 -27.23 13.83 -6.21
C VAL A 85 -27.62 12.38 -6.49
N LYS A 86 -27.86 12.03 -7.75
CA LYS A 86 -28.32 10.69 -8.15
C LYS A 86 -27.36 10.01 -9.11
N LEU A 87 -27.41 8.69 -9.12
CA LEU A 87 -26.80 7.84 -10.13
C LEU A 87 -27.92 7.01 -10.78
N ASP A 88 -28.02 7.06 -12.11
CA ASP A 88 -29.05 6.38 -12.91
C ASP A 88 -30.50 6.62 -12.40
N GLY A 89 -30.75 7.83 -11.87
CA GLY A 89 -32.05 8.26 -11.33
C GLY A 89 -32.36 7.82 -9.89
N ALA A 90 -31.56 6.94 -9.29
CA ALA A 90 -31.66 6.50 -7.89
C ALA A 90 -30.79 7.36 -6.95
N SER A 91 -31.15 7.45 -5.66
CA SER A 91 -30.22 8.02 -4.67
C SER A 91 -29.12 6.99 -4.33
N PRO A 92 -27.91 7.44 -3.96
CA PRO A 92 -26.87 6.54 -3.45
C PRO A 92 -27.32 5.75 -2.22
N SER A 93 -28.14 6.35 -1.33
CA SER A 93 -28.79 5.65 -0.22
C SER A 93 -29.68 4.48 -0.68
N ASP A 94 -30.51 4.69 -1.71
CA ASP A 94 -31.33 3.62 -2.31
C ASP A 94 -30.44 2.51 -2.91
N LEU A 95 -29.33 2.88 -3.55
CA LEU A 95 -28.40 1.93 -4.19
C LEU A 95 -27.61 1.10 -3.17
N VAL A 96 -27.26 1.65 -2.00
CA VAL A 96 -26.70 0.87 -0.88
C VAL A 96 -27.77 -0.04 -0.26
N ALA A 97 -29.00 0.47 -0.06
CA ALA A 97 -30.12 -0.33 0.45
C ALA A 97 -30.50 -1.50 -0.49
N ALA A 98 -30.40 -1.28 -1.81
CA ALA A 98 -30.57 -2.29 -2.85
C ALA A 98 -29.34 -3.21 -3.04
N ASN A 99 -28.25 -3.02 -2.27
CA ASN A 99 -27.01 -3.80 -2.35
C ASN A 99 -26.30 -3.68 -3.72
N ALA A 100 -26.58 -2.63 -4.49
CA ALA A 100 -25.92 -2.30 -5.76
C ALA A 100 -24.57 -1.61 -5.53
N LEU A 101 -24.51 -0.74 -4.52
CA LEU A 101 -23.28 -0.14 -3.98
C LEU A 101 -22.89 -0.79 -2.64
N ALA A 102 -21.60 -0.74 -2.31
CA ALA A 102 -21.05 -1.17 -1.03
C ALA A 102 -20.99 -0.01 -0.01
N TRP A 103 -20.61 1.18 -0.49
CA TRP A 103 -20.64 2.46 0.25
C TRP A 103 -20.64 3.65 -0.73
N PHE A 104 -21.04 4.82 -0.24
CA PHE A 104 -20.87 6.13 -0.89
C PHE A 104 -20.58 7.22 0.16
N ASP A 105 -20.21 8.42 -0.29
CA ASP A 105 -20.02 9.61 0.55
C ASP A 105 -21.38 10.33 0.84
N PRO A 106 -21.88 10.33 2.10
CA PRO A 106 -23.19 10.90 2.46
C PRO A 106 -23.34 12.41 2.24
N SER A 107 -22.26 13.13 1.94
CA SER A 107 -22.31 14.57 1.67
C SER A 107 -23.10 14.93 0.40
N TRP A 108 -23.38 13.94 -0.45
CA TRP A 108 -24.16 14.11 -1.69
C TRP A 108 -25.67 14.31 -1.45
N GLU A 109 -26.20 13.79 -0.35
CA GLU A 109 -27.65 13.78 -0.05
C GLU A 109 -28.18 15.17 0.33
N LYS A 110 -27.30 16.04 0.85
CA LYS A 110 -27.64 17.36 1.42
C LYS A 110 -27.49 18.52 0.44
N GLY A 111 -26.99 18.27 -0.77
CA GLY A 111 -26.60 19.31 -1.73
C GLY A 111 -25.30 20.02 -1.35
N PHE A 112 -24.80 20.87 -2.26
CA PHE A 112 -23.59 21.68 -2.05
C PHE A 112 -23.50 22.86 -3.02
N SER A 113 -22.85 23.94 -2.59
CA SER A 113 -22.35 25.01 -3.45
C SER A 113 -20.99 24.61 -4.02
N LEU A 114 -20.79 24.74 -5.33
CA LEU A 114 -19.49 24.61 -5.99
C LEU A 114 -19.06 25.95 -6.61
N PRO A 115 -18.08 26.68 -6.04
CA PRO A 115 -17.63 27.97 -6.57
C PRO A 115 -16.98 27.89 -7.97
N PRO A 116 -16.81 29.03 -8.68
CA PRO A 116 -16.13 29.09 -9.98
C PRO A 116 -14.72 28.49 -9.91
N GLY A 117 -14.37 27.63 -10.86
CA GLY A 117 -13.06 26.96 -10.92
C GLY A 117 -12.77 26.02 -9.75
N ALA A 118 -13.77 25.68 -8.92
CA ALA A 118 -13.62 24.74 -7.82
C ALA A 118 -14.03 23.31 -8.22
N LEU A 119 -13.40 22.35 -7.56
CA LEU A 119 -13.50 20.92 -7.80
C LEU A 119 -14.08 20.21 -6.57
N ARG A 120 -15.00 19.29 -6.77
CA ARG A 120 -15.49 18.34 -5.75
C ARG A 120 -15.23 16.92 -6.24
N VAL A 121 -14.72 16.06 -5.35
CA VAL A 121 -14.55 14.63 -5.65
C VAL A 121 -15.75 13.86 -5.13
N LEU A 122 -16.48 13.18 -5.99
CA LEU A 122 -17.60 12.33 -5.64
C LEU A 122 -17.13 10.86 -5.65
N ARG A 123 -16.94 10.26 -4.46
CA ARG A 123 -16.46 8.88 -4.30
C ARG A 123 -17.58 7.90 -3.99
N PHE A 124 -17.60 6.76 -4.69
CA PHE A 124 -18.49 5.64 -4.39
C PHE A 124 -17.79 4.30 -4.66
N ASN A 125 -18.39 3.21 -4.17
CA ASN A 125 -17.86 1.87 -4.34
C ASN A 125 -18.94 0.88 -4.75
N GLY A 126 -18.80 0.27 -5.92
CA GLY A 126 -19.74 -0.68 -6.48
C GLY A 126 -19.74 -2.04 -5.79
N LYS A 127 -20.86 -2.76 -5.89
CA LYS A 127 -21.02 -4.12 -5.35
C LYS A 127 -21.54 -5.15 -6.35
N THR A 128 -22.39 -4.76 -7.30
CA THR A 128 -22.79 -5.62 -8.44
C THR A 128 -21.91 -5.36 -9.67
N THR A 129 -21.96 -6.28 -10.64
CA THR A 129 -21.24 -6.16 -11.91
C THR A 129 -21.70 -4.99 -12.78
N GLU A 130 -22.91 -4.46 -12.52
CA GLU A 130 -23.45 -3.27 -13.19
C GLU A 130 -22.63 -2.01 -12.87
N TRP A 131 -21.98 -1.96 -11.70
CA TRP A 131 -21.05 -0.90 -11.27
C TRP A 131 -19.58 -1.31 -11.41
N GLY A 132 -19.31 -2.30 -12.27
CA GLY A 132 -17.97 -2.76 -12.61
C GLY A 132 -17.30 -1.96 -13.72
N THR A 133 -16.22 -2.49 -14.26
CA THR A 133 -15.67 -1.95 -15.51
C THR A 133 -16.55 -2.30 -16.70
N ASP A 134 -16.37 -1.54 -17.79
CA ASP A 134 -17.10 -1.67 -19.05
C ASP A 134 -18.60 -1.32 -18.92
N SER A 135 -18.93 -0.47 -17.92
CA SER A 135 -20.27 0.08 -17.69
C SER A 135 -20.38 1.57 -18.05
N ILE A 136 -21.61 2.02 -18.29
CA ILE A 136 -21.95 3.43 -18.58
C ILE A 136 -23.10 3.83 -17.65
N HIS A 137 -22.96 4.99 -16.99
CA HIS A 137 -23.87 5.51 -15.99
C HIS A 137 -24.16 7.00 -16.23
N THR A 138 -25.17 7.54 -15.55
CA THR A 138 -25.50 8.98 -15.55
C THR A 138 -25.50 9.55 -14.14
N LEU A 139 -24.75 10.65 -13.94
CA LEU A 139 -24.76 11.45 -12.73
C LEU A 139 -25.78 12.59 -12.86
N SER A 140 -26.87 12.54 -12.10
CA SER A 140 -27.90 13.59 -12.12
C SER A 140 -27.69 14.60 -10.98
N LEU A 141 -27.46 15.85 -11.34
CA LEU A 141 -27.17 16.97 -10.43
C LEU A 141 -28.34 17.96 -10.45
N PRO A 142 -29.30 17.88 -9.50
CA PRO A 142 -30.39 18.85 -9.41
C PRO A 142 -29.86 20.21 -8.94
N THR A 143 -30.15 21.27 -9.69
CA THR A 143 -29.68 22.64 -9.39
C THR A 143 -30.79 23.52 -8.85
N SER A 144 -30.43 24.60 -8.14
CA SER A 144 -31.37 25.56 -7.53
C SER A 144 -32.32 26.27 -8.52
N THR A 145 -32.10 26.15 -9.84
CA THR A 145 -32.98 26.70 -10.88
C THR A 145 -34.11 25.73 -11.28
N ASN A 146 -34.29 24.63 -10.56
CA ASN A 146 -35.13 23.47 -10.92
C ASN A 146 -34.72 22.79 -12.24
N GLN A 147 -33.49 23.00 -12.71
CA GLN A 147 -32.90 22.23 -13.82
C GLN A 147 -32.00 21.13 -13.26
N THR A 148 -32.13 19.91 -13.76
CA THR A 148 -31.18 18.83 -13.50
C THR A 148 -30.11 18.82 -14.58
N THR A 149 -28.84 18.77 -14.18
CA THR A 149 -27.73 18.51 -15.11
C THR A 149 -27.47 17.01 -15.12
N GLU A 150 -27.70 16.36 -16.25
CA GLU A 150 -27.32 14.96 -16.46
C GLU A 150 -25.92 14.91 -17.07
N LEU A 151 -24.98 14.24 -16.39
CA LEU A 151 -23.61 14.04 -16.86
C LEU A 151 -23.35 12.54 -17.05
N PRO A 152 -23.31 12.02 -18.30
CA PRO A 152 -22.96 10.62 -18.55
C PRO A 152 -21.48 10.39 -18.22
N PHE A 153 -21.15 9.18 -17.75
CA PHE A 153 -19.78 8.76 -17.48
C PHE A 153 -19.59 7.25 -17.71
N GLU A 154 -18.36 6.87 -18.05
CA GLU A 154 -17.97 5.50 -18.34
C GLU A 154 -17.02 4.99 -17.25
N VAL A 155 -17.22 3.76 -16.77
CA VAL A 155 -16.32 3.11 -15.82
C VAL A 155 -15.42 2.16 -16.61
N ASN A 156 -14.39 2.71 -17.24
CA ASN A 156 -13.50 1.94 -18.11
C ASN A 156 -12.29 1.36 -17.33
N PRO A 157 -11.76 0.19 -17.71
CA PRO A 157 -10.56 -0.38 -17.09
C PRO A 157 -9.32 0.50 -17.39
N PRO A 158 -8.55 0.94 -16.38
CA PRO A 158 -7.49 1.92 -16.58
C PRO A 158 -6.24 1.29 -17.20
N SER A 159 -5.97 1.58 -18.48
CA SER A 159 -4.73 1.19 -19.19
C SER A 159 -3.49 2.01 -18.78
N THR A 160 -3.66 3.08 -18.02
CA THR A 160 -2.60 3.89 -17.39
C THR A 160 -3.16 4.52 -16.11
N TRP A 161 -2.37 4.57 -15.02
CA TRP A 161 -2.83 5.09 -13.72
C TRP A 161 -1.69 5.63 -12.83
N ILE A 162 -2.06 6.33 -11.76
CA ILE A 162 -1.16 6.66 -10.64
C ILE A 162 -1.08 5.44 -9.71
N GLU A 163 0.06 4.72 -9.74
CA GLU A 163 0.30 3.50 -8.95
C GLU A 163 0.40 3.80 -7.46
N SER A 164 1.18 4.83 -7.09
CA SER A 164 1.34 5.25 -5.70
C SER A 164 1.60 6.74 -5.56
N MET A 165 1.23 7.26 -4.39
CA MET A 165 1.59 8.60 -3.93
C MET A 165 2.16 8.54 -2.52
N GLY A 166 3.23 9.29 -2.28
CA GLY A 166 3.88 9.44 -0.98
C GLY A 166 4.26 10.89 -0.70
N PHE A 167 4.35 11.28 0.57
CA PHE A 167 4.55 12.67 0.97
C PHE A 167 5.75 12.77 1.91
N LEU A 168 6.84 13.39 1.44
CA LEU A 168 8.10 13.49 2.17
C LEU A 168 8.19 14.82 2.92
N ASN A 169 8.56 14.74 4.20
CA ASN A 169 8.78 15.88 5.07
C ASN A 169 10.12 16.58 4.78
N SER A 170 10.20 17.88 5.06
CA SER A 170 11.49 18.54 5.23
C SER A 170 12.07 18.20 6.62
N PRO A 171 13.40 18.30 6.84
CA PRO A 171 13.99 18.09 8.16
C PRO A 171 13.49 19.05 9.24
N GLU A 172 12.87 20.17 8.84
CA GLU A 172 12.42 21.26 9.71
C GLU A 172 10.91 21.24 10.00
N SER A 173 10.14 20.33 9.39
CA SER A 173 8.67 20.31 9.53
C SER A 173 8.06 18.92 9.58
N PHE A 174 7.00 18.76 10.38
CA PHE A 174 6.12 17.59 10.29
C PHE A 174 5.22 17.62 9.04
N ARG A 175 5.09 18.77 8.36
CA ARG A 175 4.29 18.89 7.13
C ARG A 175 5.12 18.49 5.90
N PRO A 176 4.59 17.67 4.99
CA PRO A 176 5.30 17.30 3.78
C PRO A 176 5.60 18.48 2.86
N ALA A 177 6.82 18.52 2.31
CA ALA A 177 7.28 19.54 1.37
C ALA A 177 7.62 18.95 -0.02
N SER A 178 7.40 17.64 -0.22
CA SER A 178 7.52 17.01 -1.54
C SER A 178 6.53 15.86 -1.71
N ILE A 179 5.99 15.73 -2.92
CA ILE A 179 5.10 14.63 -3.33
C ILE A 179 5.89 13.69 -4.23
N VAL A 180 6.05 12.44 -3.83
CA VAL A 180 6.50 11.35 -4.71
C VAL A 180 5.27 10.81 -5.41
N VAL A 181 5.33 10.73 -6.75
CA VAL A 181 4.25 10.19 -7.58
C VAL A 181 4.83 9.11 -8.48
N THR A 182 4.20 7.94 -8.53
CA THR A 182 4.56 6.92 -9.50
C THR A 182 3.37 6.55 -10.38
N LEU A 183 3.64 6.40 -11.68
CA LEU A 183 2.68 6.10 -12.73
C LEU A 183 2.99 4.74 -13.33
N ARG A 184 1.96 3.99 -13.73
CA ARG A 184 2.14 2.80 -14.55
C ARG A 184 1.44 2.98 -15.89
N ASN A 185 2.16 2.66 -16.96
CA ASN A 185 1.68 2.65 -18.34
C ASN A 185 1.60 1.20 -18.82
N GLN A 186 0.41 0.68 -19.12
CA GLN A 186 0.23 -0.64 -19.73
C GLN A 186 -0.01 -0.58 -21.25
N LEU A 187 0.09 0.61 -21.86
CA LEU A 187 0.02 0.74 -23.31
C LEU A 187 1.31 0.23 -23.94
N GLY A 188 1.19 -0.32 -25.16
CA GLY A 188 2.32 -0.72 -26.01
C GLY A 188 3.13 0.44 -26.61
N GLN A 189 2.86 1.68 -26.19
CA GLN A 189 3.51 2.91 -26.67
C GLN A 189 3.97 3.78 -25.50
N ASN A 190 4.92 4.67 -25.76
CA ASN A 190 5.38 5.65 -24.78
C ASN A 190 4.34 6.77 -24.57
N LEU A 191 4.38 7.39 -23.39
CA LEU A 191 3.67 8.63 -23.08
C LEU A 191 4.67 9.75 -22.73
N LYS A 192 4.27 11.01 -22.91
CA LYS A 192 5.00 12.19 -22.41
C LYS A 192 4.26 12.84 -21.25
N LEU A 193 4.97 13.11 -20.16
CA LEU A 193 4.51 13.89 -19.02
C LEU A 193 4.51 15.38 -19.38
N GLN A 194 3.32 16.02 -19.39
CA GLN A 194 3.14 17.41 -19.80
C GLN A 194 2.93 18.36 -18.62
N SER A 195 2.07 18.01 -17.68
CA SER A 195 1.85 18.82 -16.48
C SER A 195 1.27 18.03 -15.31
N CYS A 196 1.38 18.60 -14.11
CA CYS A 196 0.64 18.19 -12.93
C CYS A 196 -0.06 19.40 -12.30
N GLN A 197 -1.32 19.27 -11.91
CA GLN A 197 -2.04 20.28 -11.16
C GLN A 197 -2.41 19.73 -9.78
N LEU A 198 -1.87 20.36 -8.75
CA LEU A 198 -2.25 20.15 -7.35
C LEU A 198 -3.52 20.96 -7.03
N TRP A 199 -4.47 20.30 -6.38
CA TRP A 199 -5.70 20.90 -5.88
C TRP A 199 -5.79 20.72 -4.36
N LEU A 200 -6.10 21.80 -3.63
CA LEU A 200 -6.19 21.84 -2.16
C LEU A 200 -7.48 22.58 -1.72
N PRO A 201 -8.07 22.24 -0.57
CA PRO A 201 -9.14 23.03 0.03
C PRO A 201 -8.56 24.32 0.66
N LYS A 202 -9.43 25.22 1.10
CA LYS A 202 -9.00 26.45 1.80
C LYS A 202 -8.55 26.19 3.23
N ASP A 203 -9.16 25.19 3.86
CA ASP A 203 -8.93 24.73 5.23
C ASP A 203 -9.41 23.28 5.35
N ASN A 204 -9.27 22.67 6.53
CA ASN A 204 -9.68 21.28 6.74
C ASN A 204 -11.20 21.10 6.89
N ASP A 205 -11.95 22.11 7.35
CA ASP A 205 -13.41 21.98 7.50
C ASP A 205 -14.12 22.07 6.13
N SER A 206 -13.47 22.70 5.13
CA SER A 206 -13.87 22.75 3.71
C SER A 206 -13.27 21.66 2.82
N TYR A 207 -12.74 20.56 3.37
CA TYR A 207 -11.97 19.51 2.67
C TYR A 207 -12.61 18.92 1.39
N GLN A 208 -13.94 19.04 1.24
CA GLN A 208 -14.70 18.52 0.10
C GLN A 208 -14.60 19.42 -1.15
N THR A 209 -14.20 20.70 -1.00
CA THR A 209 -14.18 21.69 -2.07
C THR A 209 -12.76 22.17 -2.31
N LEU A 210 -12.16 21.69 -3.39
CA LEU A 210 -10.76 21.89 -3.75
C LEU A 210 -10.61 23.02 -4.80
N PHE A 211 -9.50 23.76 -4.72
CA PHE A 211 -9.15 24.85 -5.64
C PHE A 211 -7.78 24.58 -6.27
N PRO A 212 -7.49 25.11 -7.47
CA PRO A 212 -6.16 24.99 -8.08
C PRO A 212 -5.11 25.67 -7.20
N ALA A 213 -4.16 24.89 -6.67
CA ALA A 213 -3.18 25.36 -5.71
C ALA A 213 -1.79 25.59 -6.34
N LYS A 214 -1.29 24.63 -7.13
CA LYS A 214 0.00 24.73 -7.80
C LYS A 214 0.05 23.90 -9.09
N THR A 215 0.45 24.55 -10.18
CA THR A 215 0.76 23.90 -11.46
C THR A 215 2.25 23.54 -11.50
N PHE A 216 2.57 22.41 -12.13
CA PHE A 216 3.91 21.98 -12.47
C PHE A 216 3.92 21.66 -13.97
N ASP A 217 4.84 22.25 -14.73
CA ASP A 217 4.91 22.13 -16.19
C ASP A 217 6.35 21.90 -16.67
N THR A 218 6.49 21.62 -17.97
CA THR A 218 7.74 21.27 -18.64
C THR A 218 8.62 22.47 -19.03
N THR A 219 8.17 23.71 -18.80
CA THR A 219 8.76 24.96 -19.31
C THR A 219 9.33 25.89 -18.23
N GLY A 220 8.94 25.71 -16.97
CA GLY A 220 9.44 26.49 -15.83
C GLY A 220 10.90 26.25 -15.45
N SER A 221 11.39 27.03 -14.47
CA SER A 221 12.78 26.97 -13.97
C SER A 221 13.14 25.68 -13.21
N GLN A 222 12.13 25.00 -12.67
CA GLN A 222 12.19 23.61 -12.21
C GLN A 222 11.25 22.77 -13.09
N PRO A 223 11.67 22.38 -14.31
CA PRO A 223 10.78 21.74 -15.28
C PRO A 223 10.42 20.33 -14.85
N LEU A 224 9.15 19.98 -14.97
CA LEU A 224 8.59 18.67 -14.66
C LEU A 224 9.29 17.57 -15.47
N LYS A 225 9.85 16.58 -14.75
CA LYS A 225 10.67 15.49 -15.27
C LYS A 225 10.46 14.20 -14.48
N THR A 226 10.61 13.07 -15.17
CA THR A 226 10.69 11.74 -14.58
C THR A 226 12.04 11.50 -13.89
N TRP A 227 12.16 10.43 -13.11
CA TRP A 227 13.42 9.97 -12.50
C TRP A 227 14.50 9.54 -13.51
N ALA A 228 14.18 9.50 -14.82
CA ALA A 228 15.13 9.39 -15.94
C ALA A 228 15.67 10.76 -16.42
N GLY A 229 15.27 11.88 -15.80
CA GLY A 229 15.68 13.24 -16.17
C GLY A 229 15.00 13.81 -17.44
N ASN A 230 14.06 13.06 -18.03
CA ASN A 230 13.33 13.39 -19.25
C ASN A 230 11.81 13.47 -18.97
N GLN A 231 10.95 13.44 -19.99
CA GLN A 231 9.49 13.46 -19.86
C GLN A 231 8.83 12.14 -20.31
N THR A 232 9.62 11.13 -20.69
CA THR A 232 9.11 9.87 -21.25
C THR A 232 8.69 8.91 -20.14
N ILE A 233 7.48 8.38 -20.26
CA ILE A 233 7.00 7.21 -19.53
C ILE A 233 6.96 6.07 -20.55
N HIS A 234 7.77 5.04 -20.34
CA HIS A 234 7.93 3.99 -21.34
C HIS A 234 6.71 3.05 -21.43
N ALA A 235 6.57 2.37 -22.57
CA ALA A 235 5.56 1.33 -22.77
C ALA A 235 5.71 0.17 -21.76
N ASN A 236 4.59 -0.37 -21.26
CA ASN A 236 4.54 -1.51 -20.32
C ASN A 236 5.34 -1.34 -19.01
N GLU A 237 5.56 -0.11 -18.58
CA GLU A 237 6.57 0.26 -17.59
C GLU A 237 6.03 1.15 -16.46
N LEU A 238 6.73 1.19 -15.33
CA LEU A 238 6.54 2.18 -14.28
C LEU A 238 7.43 3.41 -14.52
N SER A 239 6.99 4.59 -14.12
CA SER A 239 7.86 5.77 -14.01
C SER A 239 7.48 6.59 -12.79
N GLY A 240 8.47 7.12 -12.08
CA GLY A 240 8.25 8.08 -10.99
C GLY A 240 8.69 9.50 -11.34
N PHE A 241 8.19 10.45 -10.57
CA PHE A 241 8.67 11.83 -10.49
C PHE A 241 8.42 12.39 -9.07
N THR A 242 9.09 13.50 -8.77
CA THR A 242 9.05 14.15 -7.45
C THR A 242 8.65 15.61 -7.62
N LEU A 243 7.59 16.06 -6.95
CA LEU A 243 7.09 17.43 -6.98
C LEU A 243 7.48 18.18 -5.71
N SER A 244 8.26 19.27 -5.81
CA SER A 244 8.62 20.10 -4.65
C SER A 244 7.58 21.19 -4.39
N SER A 245 7.15 21.31 -3.13
CA SER A 245 6.06 22.20 -2.70
C SER A 245 6.45 22.97 -1.44
N ASP A 246 5.80 24.11 -1.23
CA ASP A 246 5.66 24.68 0.10
C ASP A 246 4.95 23.68 1.03
N PRO A 247 5.18 23.73 2.37
CA PRO A 247 4.68 22.72 3.30
C PRO A 247 3.17 22.51 3.24
N LEU A 248 2.77 21.31 2.81
CA LEU A 248 1.40 20.96 2.50
C LEU A 248 0.50 20.91 3.74
N PRO A 249 -0.78 21.32 3.64
CA PRO A 249 -1.76 21.10 4.69
C PRO A 249 -2.05 19.60 4.84
N LEU A 250 -2.19 19.13 6.07
CA LEU A 250 -2.57 17.75 6.38
C LEU A 250 -4.09 17.62 6.26
N THR A 251 -4.56 17.44 5.03
CA THR A 251 -5.99 17.42 4.63
C THR A 251 -6.15 16.66 3.30
N TYR A 252 -7.37 16.50 2.80
CA TYR A 252 -7.60 15.95 1.47
C TYR A 252 -7.03 16.84 0.36
N MET A 253 -6.44 16.21 -0.64
CA MET A 253 -5.99 16.84 -1.88
C MET A 253 -6.47 16.06 -3.10
N ALA A 254 -6.40 16.67 -4.28
CA ALA A 254 -6.45 15.96 -5.55
C ALA A 254 -5.24 16.31 -6.43
N LEU A 255 -4.78 15.35 -7.23
CA LEU A 255 -3.74 15.52 -8.22
C LEU A 255 -4.31 15.17 -9.59
N LYS A 256 -4.20 16.12 -10.54
CA LYS A 256 -4.37 15.87 -11.97
C LYS A 256 -2.99 15.72 -12.59
N VAL A 257 -2.75 14.66 -13.35
CA VAL A 257 -1.54 14.48 -14.16
C VAL A 257 -1.94 14.40 -15.62
N VAL A 258 -1.39 15.29 -16.44
CA VAL A 258 -1.66 15.33 -17.89
C VAL A 258 -0.48 14.69 -18.62
N LEU A 259 -0.79 13.66 -19.38
CA LEU A 259 0.12 12.98 -20.29
C LEU A 259 -0.36 13.17 -21.74
N VAL A 260 0.50 12.88 -22.71
CA VAL A 260 0.09 12.66 -24.11
C VAL A 260 0.69 11.36 -24.66
N LYS A 261 -0.02 10.68 -25.56
CA LYS A 261 0.53 9.58 -26.38
C LYS A 261 1.65 10.10 -27.29
N GLU A 262 2.83 9.46 -27.30
CA GLU A 262 3.99 9.99 -28.05
C GLU A 262 3.76 10.08 -29.57
N ASP A 263 2.99 9.13 -30.14
CA ASP A 263 2.78 9.05 -31.59
C ASP A 263 1.60 9.90 -32.12
N SER A 264 0.55 10.11 -31.30
CA SER A 264 -0.66 10.86 -31.71
C SER A 264 -0.83 12.22 -31.03
N ASN A 265 -0.02 12.54 -30.01
CA ASN A 265 -0.18 13.71 -29.13
C ASN A 265 -1.57 13.82 -28.46
N GLU A 266 -2.30 12.71 -28.39
CA GLU A 266 -3.62 12.61 -27.75
C GLU A 266 -3.49 12.67 -26.22
N PRO A 267 -4.26 13.52 -25.51
CA PRO A 267 -4.11 13.72 -24.07
C PRO A 267 -4.74 12.59 -23.25
N ILE A 268 -3.99 12.11 -22.26
CA ILE A 268 -4.47 11.21 -21.20
C ILE A 268 -4.43 11.97 -19.88
N GLN A 269 -5.54 11.97 -19.14
CA GLN A 269 -5.64 12.65 -17.84
C GLN A 269 -5.77 11.61 -16.74
N LEU A 270 -4.80 11.56 -15.83
CA LEU A 270 -4.82 10.68 -14.67
C LEU A 270 -5.18 11.49 -13.43
N TRP A 271 -6.02 10.91 -12.58
CA TRP A 271 -6.50 11.55 -11.36
C TRP A 271 -6.32 10.67 -10.13
N ALA A 272 -6.11 11.32 -9.00
CA ALA A 272 -6.12 10.72 -7.68
C ALA A 272 -6.60 11.72 -6.63
N SER A 273 -7.26 11.23 -5.58
CA SER A 273 -7.52 12.01 -4.37
C SER A 273 -7.20 11.20 -3.10
N MET A 274 -6.62 11.84 -2.08
CA MET A 274 -6.30 11.23 -0.78
C MET A 274 -5.98 12.30 0.27
N LYS A 275 -5.94 11.93 1.56
CA LYS A 275 -5.43 12.80 2.63
C LYS A 275 -3.90 12.86 2.60
N VAL A 276 -3.35 14.07 2.64
CA VAL A 276 -1.91 14.30 2.83
C VAL A 276 -1.52 13.87 4.24
N ARG A 277 -0.67 12.84 4.33
CA ARG A 277 -0.05 12.35 5.56
C ARG A 277 1.45 12.10 5.32
N PRO A 278 2.35 12.35 6.28
CA PRO A 278 3.77 12.02 6.10
C PRO A 278 3.98 10.53 5.80
N SER A 279 4.80 10.24 4.79
CA SER A 279 5.37 8.92 4.56
C SER A 279 6.42 8.63 5.62
N THR A 280 6.00 8.17 6.80
CA THR A 280 6.93 7.65 7.82
C THR A 280 6.79 6.15 7.98
N PHE A 281 7.90 5.42 7.86
CA PHE A 281 7.93 3.99 8.14
C PHE A 281 8.00 3.74 9.64
N ASP A 282 6.92 3.17 10.19
CA ASP A 282 6.77 2.84 11.60
C ASP A 282 6.73 1.31 11.82
N ILE A 283 7.10 0.90 13.03
CA ILE A 283 7.09 -0.47 13.51
C ILE A 283 6.20 -0.52 14.75
N SER A 284 5.04 -1.19 14.65
CA SER A 284 4.09 -1.32 15.76
C SER A 284 4.33 -2.59 16.59
N GLY A 285 4.30 -2.48 17.91
CA GLY A 285 4.30 -3.62 18.83
C GLY A 285 2.90 -4.18 19.14
N GLY A 286 1.85 -3.60 18.54
CA GLY A 286 0.47 -3.92 18.85
C GLY A 286 0.07 -3.45 20.26
N TRP A 287 -0.61 -4.32 21.00
CA TRP A 287 -1.04 -4.08 22.39
C TRP A 287 0.13 -4.09 23.36
N THR A 288 0.99 -3.07 23.26
CA THR A 288 2.15 -2.85 24.12
C THR A 288 1.75 -2.47 25.55
N ALA A 289 0.61 -1.80 25.72
CA ALA A 289 0.05 -1.43 27.02
C ALA A 289 -0.90 -2.51 27.55
N ASN A 290 -0.45 -3.26 28.56
CA ASN A 290 -1.21 -4.32 29.22
C ASN A 290 -0.96 -4.29 30.73
N LYS A 291 -1.88 -4.83 31.54
CA LYS A 291 -1.63 -4.98 32.98
C LYS A 291 -0.67 -6.15 33.26
N VAL A 292 0.26 -5.94 34.18
CA VAL A 292 1.21 -6.93 34.73
C VAL A 292 1.42 -6.60 36.21
N LYS A 293 1.15 -7.56 37.11
CA LYS A 293 1.26 -7.39 38.58
C LYS A 293 0.67 -6.05 39.07
N ASP A 294 -0.57 -5.79 38.67
CA ASP A 294 -1.37 -4.59 38.92
C ASP A 294 -0.82 -3.24 38.40
N ARG A 295 0.29 -3.24 37.65
CA ARG A 295 0.87 -2.07 36.98
C ARG A 295 0.63 -2.13 35.47
N MET A 296 0.71 -0.99 34.79
CA MET A 296 0.74 -0.96 33.31
C MET A 296 2.17 -1.26 32.82
N SER A 297 2.30 -2.19 31.88
CA SER A 297 3.57 -2.64 31.31
C SER A 297 4.47 -1.47 30.85
N MET A 298 3.90 -0.43 30.23
CA MET A 298 4.64 0.72 29.72
C MET A 298 5.15 1.69 30.80
N THR A 299 4.90 1.47 32.09
CA THR A 299 5.60 2.21 33.16
C THR A 299 6.89 1.52 33.63
N ASN A 300 7.21 0.34 33.07
CA ASN A 300 8.44 -0.38 33.32
C ASN A 300 9.54 -0.02 32.30
N GLU A 301 10.73 0.36 32.79
CA GLU A 301 11.81 0.80 31.92
C GLU A 301 12.51 -0.36 31.18
N GLU A 302 12.69 -1.54 31.80
CA GLU A 302 13.27 -2.71 31.12
C GLU A 302 12.49 -3.12 29.87
N TYR A 303 11.16 -3.09 29.93
CA TYR A 303 10.28 -3.38 28.81
C TYR A 303 10.28 -2.27 27.75
N LEU A 304 10.28 -0.99 28.15
CA LEU A 304 10.44 0.11 27.19
C LEU A 304 11.80 0.06 26.46
N LYS A 305 12.89 -0.28 27.18
CA LYS A 305 14.21 -0.57 26.58
C LYS A 305 14.15 -1.78 25.65
N THR A 306 13.41 -2.82 26.00
CA THR A 306 13.20 -3.99 25.13
C THR A 306 12.50 -3.57 23.84
N LEU A 307 11.40 -2.82 23.90
CA LEU A 307 10.71 -2.31 22.70
C LEU A 307 11.62 -1.42 21.85
N ALA A 308 12.45 -0.57 22.48
CA ALA A 308 13.42 0.28 21.78
C ALA A 308 14.57 -0.53 21.13
N LEU A 309 15.03 -1.63 21.75
CA LEU A 309 16.00 -2.58 21.19
C LEU A 309 15.42 -3.35 19.99
N LEU A 310 14.11 -3.59 19.99
CA LEU A 310 13.34 -4.16 18.87
C LEU A 310 12.97 -3.12 17.79
N HIS A 311 13.41 -1.86 17.94
CA HIS A 311 13.11 -0.72 17.05
C HIS A 311 11.61 -0.39 16.91
N VAL A 312 10.78 -0.81 17.88
CA VAL A 312 9.35 -0.52 17.94
C VAL A 312 9.13 0.95 18.29
N ASN A 313 8.31 1.66 17.51
CA ASN A 313 8.00 3.08 17.72
C ASN A 313 6.50 3.42 17.67
N THR A 314 5.62 2.46 17.39
CA THR A 314 4.15 2.59 17.46
C THR A 314 3.56 1.53 18.39
N GLY A 315 2.47 1.87 19.09
CA GLY A 315 1.71 0.94 19.91
C GLY A 315 0.22 1.24 19.83
N GLN A 316 -0.62 0.22 20.04
CA GLN A 316 -2.08 0.33 19.98
C GLN A 316 -2.65 0.99 21.24
N ILE A 317 -2.22 2.24 21.47
CA ILE A 317 -2.42 3.01 22.69
C ILE A 317 -3.05 4.37 22.38
N GLU A 318 -3.90 4.84 23.29
CA GLU A 318 -4.38 6.23 23.32
C GLU A 318 -3.63 6.98 24.43
N GLU A 319 -3.94 6.65 25.69
CA GLU A 319 -3.29 7.22 26.87
C GLU A 319 -3.04 6.10 27.90
N VAL A 320 -1.89 6.15 28.57
CA VAL A 320 -1.43 5.14 29.52
C VAL A 320 -0.87 5.86 30.73
N ASP A 321 -1.59 5.81 31.84
CA ASP A 321 -1.20 6.49 33.08
C ASP A 321 0.15 6.01 33.62
N GLY A 322 0.96 6.95 34.11
CA GLY A 322 2.36 6.77 34.48
C GLY A 322 3.34 6.75 33.29
N TYR A 323 2.86 6.75 32.04
CA TYR A 323 3.68 6.74 30.82
C TYR A 323 3.38 7.92 29.88
N THR A 324 2.19 8.03 29.28
CA THR A 324 1.91 9.11 28.30
C THR A 324 1.75 10.48 28.94
N ASN A 325 1.47 10.53 30.24
CA ASN A 325 1.48 11.73 31.08
C ASN A 325 2.82 11.93 31.84
N ASN A 326 3.81 11.06 31.62
CA ASN A 326 5.14 11.15 32.22
C ASN A 326 6.14 11.65 31.17
N ASN A 327 6.31 12.97 31.10
CA ASN A 327 7.14 13.62 30.08
C ASN A 327 8.59 13.10 30.03
N GLU A 328 9.20 12.72 31.16
CA GLU A 328 10.56 12.19 31.19
C GLU A 328 10.62 10.81 30.52
N LEU A 329 9.75 9.89 30.96
CA LEU A 329 9.72 8.51 30.44
C LEU A 329 9.28 8.44 28.97
N TYR A 330 8.28 9.24 28.59
CA TYR A 330 7.79 9.32 27.22
C TYR A 330 8.83 9.95 26.27
N SER A 331 9.55 10.99 26.70
CA SER A 331 10.61 11.59 25.86
C SER A 331 11.81 10.65 25.65
N LYS A 332 12.09 9.78 26.63
CA LYS A 332 13.19 8.80 26.59
C LYS A 332 12.84 7.59 25.71
N TYR A 333 11.58 7.16 25.73
CA TYR A 333 11.07 6.02 24.95
C TYR A 333 9.73 6.37 24.28
N PRO A 334 9.72 7.23 23.24
CA PRO A 334 8.49 7.70 22.61
C PRO A 334 7.80 6.59 21.82
N MET A 335 6.49 6.47 22.03
CA MET A 335 5.62 5.52 21.32
C MET A 335 4.46 6.27 20.67
N LYS A 336 4.34 6.18 19.34
CA LYS A 336 3.21 6.75 18.61
C LYS A 336 1.90 6.06 19.00
N ARG A 337 0.85 6.87 19.11
CA ARG A 337 -0.53 6.46 19.38
C ARG A 337 -1.18 5.88 18.13
N PHE A 338 -1.94 4.81 18.31
CA PHE A 338 -2.65 4.09 17.24
C PHE A 338 -3.94 3.52 17.84
N ASN A 339 -4.96 4.38 17.95
CA ASN A 339 -6.19 4.08 18.70
C ASN A 339 -7.32 5.04 18.26
N ARG A 340 -8.42 5.12 19.00
CA ARG A 340 -9.59 5.93 18.66
C ARG A 340 -9.31 7.43 18.58
N LEU A 341 -8.60 8.00 19.56
CA LEU A 341 -8.19 9.41 19.56
C LEU A 341 -9.37 10.38 19.37
N GLY A 342 -10.51 10.10 20.02
CA GLY A 342 -11.82 10.69 19.71
C GLY A 342 -12.04 12.16 20.12
N ASP A 343 -10.99 12.90 20.52
CA ASP A 343 -11.05 14.30 20.96
C ASP A 343 -10.21 15.20 20.03
N ARG A 344 -10.88 15.93 19.13
CA ARG A 344 -10.22 16.86 18.18
C ARG A 344 -9.41 17.92 18.92
N SER A 345 -9.93 18.46 20.02
CA SER A 345 -9.30 19.56 20.77
C SER A 345 -7.96 19.15 21.40
N ARG A 346 -7.82 17.86 21.72
CA ARG A 346 -6.60 17.25 22.22
C ARG A 346 -5.66 16.81 21.09
N TYR A 347 -6.14 15.97 20.17
CA TYR A 347 -5.27 15.22 19.27
C TYR A 347 -4.98 15.91 17.92
N ASP A 348 -5.86 16.78 17.42
CA ASP A 348 -5.71 17.50 16.13
C ASP A 348 -4.80 18.75 16.26
N THR A 349 -3.72 18.64 17.05
CA THR A 349 -2.87 19.76 17.47
C THR A 349 -1.42 19.58 17.01
N GLN A 350 -0.73 20.67 16.64
CA GLN A 350 0.61 20.58 16.03
C GLN A 350 1.66 19.89 16.92
N SER A 351 1.49 19.90 18.25
CA SER A 351 2.32 19.17 19.21
C SER A 351 2.01 17.68 19.30
N MET A 352 0.76 17.27 19.06
CA MET A 352 0.35 15.86 19.15
C MET A 352 0.55 15.10 17.85
N LEU A 353 0.47 15.76 16.68
CA LEU A 353 0.57 15.12 15.37
C LEU A 353 1.83 14.23 15.18
N PRO A 354 3.06 14.63 15.59
CA PRO A 354 4.24 13.75 15.50
C PRO A 354 4.15 12.50 16.38
N THR A 355 3.27 12.49 17.38
CA THR A 355 3.06 11.39 18.34
C THR A 355 1.90 10.47 17.95
N ILE A 356 1.30 10.66 16.78
CA ILE A 356 0.18 9.86 16.28
C ILE A 356 0.63 9.11 15.01
N HIS A 357 0.22 7.85 14.91
CA HIS A 357 0.41 7.02 13.72
C HIS A 357 -0.84 7.08 12.82
N ALA A 358 -1.98 6.65 13.36
CA ALA A 358 -3.30 6.73 12.72
C ALA A 358 -4.43 6.60 13.75
N VAL A 359 -5.65 6.94 13.34
CA VAL A 359 -6.90 6.63 14.04
C VAL A 359 -7.33 5.20 13.72
N GLU A 360 -7.34 4.33 14.72
CA GLU A 360 -7.77 2.93 14.61
C GLU A 360 -8.64 2.52 15.81
N PHE A 361 -9.89 2.14 15.55
CA PHE A 361 -10.83 1.69 16.58
C PHE A 361 -11.92 0.77 16.04
N LEU A 362 -11.83 0.37 14.77
CA LEU A 362 -12.81 -0.50 14.11
C LEU A 362 -12.29 -1.94 14.05
N GLY A 363 -10.96 -2.13 14.04
CA GLY A 363 -10.34 -3.44 13.96
C GLY A 363 -10.78 -4.15 12.68
N GLU A 364 -11.33 -5.35 12.82
CA GLU A 364 -11.74 -6.23 11.72
C GLU A 364 -13.27 -6.15 11.43
N PRO A 365 -13.78 -5.16 10.68
CA PRO A 365 -15.21 -5.05 10.39
C PRO A 365 -15.77 -6.23 9.58
N GLN A 366 -14.93 -7.04 8.93
CA GLN A 366 -15.39 -8.27 8.25
C GLN A 366 -15.95 -9.30 9.26
N TYR A 367 -15.56 -9.23 10.53
CA TYR A 367 -16.00 -10.17 11.57
C TYR A 367 -16.97 -9.54 12.56
N GLY A 368 -16.73 -8.29 12.99
CA GLY A 368 -17.67 -7.51 13.83
C GLY A 368 -18.22 -8.25 15.05
N GLY A 369 -17.39 -9.05 15.73
CA GLY A 369 -17.80 -9.86 16.89
C GLY A 369 -18.75 -11.04 16.59
N GLY A 370 -18.97 -11.37 15.32
CA GLY A 370 -19.84 -12.46 14.87
C GLY A 370 -20.77 -12.10 13.71
N ARG A 371 -20.92 -10.80 13.40
CA ARG A 371 -21.64 -10.28 12.23
C ARG A 371 -20.78 -9.25 11.50
N PRO A 372 -20.53 -9.38 10.19
CA PRO A 372 -19.82 -8.35 9.43
C PRO A 372 -20.50 -6.99 9.53
N VAL A 373 -19.72 -5.95 9.76
CA VAL A 373 -20.12 -4.53 9.75
C VAL A 373 -20.24 -4.08 8.29
N PRO A 374 -21.38 -3.52 7.85
CA PRO A 374 -21.54 -2.99 6.49
C PRO A 374 -20.49 -1.93 6.15
N PRO A 375 -19.99 -1.85 4.91
CA PRO A 375 -18.98 -0.85 4.55
C PRO A 375 -19.44 0.60 4.72
N GLN A 376 -20.73 0.90 4.49
CA GLN A 376 -21.29 2.22 4.83
C GLN A 376 -21.18 2.53 6.35
N GLU A 377 -21.50 1.57 7.22
CA GLU A 377 -21.37 1.75 8.68
C GLU A 377 -19.89 1.87 9.14
N VAL A 378 -18.94 1.51 8.28
CA VAL A 378 -17.50 1.82 8.46
C VAL A 378 -17.20 3.24 7.98
N PHE A 379 -17.72 3.68 6.82
CA PHE A 379 -17.61 5.06 6.35
C PHE A 379 -18.16 6.05 7.40
N ASP A 380 -19.38 5.84 7.86
CA ASP A 380 -20.11 6.74 8.77
C ASP A 380 -19.39 6.92 10.13
N LYS A 381 -18.55 5.96 10.53
CA LYS A 381 -17.71 6.03 11.73
C LYS A 381 -16.39 6.77 11.50
N LEU A 382 -15.91 6.83 10.26
CA LEU A 382 -14.67 7.51 9.88
C LEU A 382 -14.89 8.93 9.35
N GLU A 383 -16.08 9.26 8.81
CA GLU A 383 -16.48 10.60 8.37
C GLU A 383 -16.13 11.71 9.41
N PRO A 384 -16.35 11.53 10.73
CA PRO A 384 -16.03 12.57 11.72
C PRO A 384 -14.56 13.00 11.74
N TYR A 385 -13.62 12.17 11.28
CA TYR A 385 -12.18 12.46 11.18
C TYR A 385 -11.74 12.95 9.79
N ALA A 386 -12.67 13.11 8.83
CA ALA A 386 -12.35 13.66 7.52
C ALA A 386 -11.80 15.10 7.56
N PRO A 387 -12.34 16.04 8.38
CA PRO A 387 -11.76 17.38 8.54
C PRO A 387 -10.61 17.45 9.56
N TRP A 388 -10.04 16.32 10.02
CA TRP A 388 -8.93 16.33 10.98
C TRP A 388 -7.61 16.08 10.25
N GLN A 389 -6.49 16.54 10.81
CA GLN A 389 -5.16 16.27 10.28
C GLN A 389 -4.70 14.83 10.54
N LEU A 390 -5.49 14.03 11.27
CA LEU A 390 -5.20 12.63 11.57
C LEU A 390 -5.57 11.71 10.39
N PRO A 391 -4.69 10.78 9.95
CA PRO A 391 -5.07 9.74 9.01
C PRO A 391 -5.86 8.64 9.71
N THR A 392 -6.87 8.07 9.04
CA THR A 392 -7.64 6.91 9.49
C THR A 392 -7.05 5.59 8.99
N SER A 393 -7.32 4.48 9.68
CA SER A 393 -7.06 3.13 9.19
C SER A 393 -8.24 2.19 9.45
N VAL A 394 -8.19 1.01 8.82
CA VAL A 394 -9.04 -0.15 9.11
C VAL A 394 -8.20 -1.41 8.92
N THR A 395 -8.39 -2.41 9.79
CA THR A 395 -7.82 -3.75 9.63
C THR A 395 -8.72 -4.63 8.76
N LEU A 396 -8.16 -5.26 7.74
CA LEU A 396 -8.91 -5.99 6.72
C LEU A 396 -8.43 -7.44 6.67
N SER A 397 -9.15 -8.39 7.28
CA SER A 397 -8.60 -9.75 7.51
C SER A 397 -9.09 -10.82 6.52
N GLU A 398 -10.24 -10.63 5.86
CA GLU A 398 -10.76 -11.59 4.87
C GLU A 398 -10.61 -11.07 3.42
N GLU A 399 -9.55 -11.50 2.73
CA GLU A 399 -9.13 -11.00 1.41
C GLU A 399 -10.24 -10.99 0.35
N ARG A 400 -11.07 -12.04 0.28
CA ARG A 400 -12.23 -12.13 -0.65
C ARG A 400 -13.32 -11.06 -0.43
N THR A 401 -13.19 -10.20 0.57
CA THR A 401 -14.15 -9.13 0.91
C THR A 401 -13.55 -7.71 0.85
N TRP A 402 -12.22 -7.57 0.72
CA TRP A 402 -11.54 -6.27 0.84
C TRP A 402 -12.08 -5.22 -0.12
N ARG A 403 -12.45 -5.63 -1.34
CA ARG A 403 -13.06 -4.77 -2.36
C ARG A 403 -14.22 -3.92 -1.84
N PHE A 404 -15.05 -4.49 -0.96
CA PHE A 404 -16.21 -3.77 -0.42
C PHE A 404 -15.80 -2.63 0.54
N TYR A 405 -14.58 -2.68 1.11
CA TYR A 405 -14.01 -1.68 2.01
C TYR A 405 -12.92 -0.80 1.34
N ALA A 406 -12.67 -0.98 0.04
CA ALA A 406 -11.67 -0.21 -0.70
C ALA A 406 -11.95 1.30 -0.60
N GLY A 407 -10.91 2.09 -0.30
CA GLY A 407 -10.99 3.56 -0.18
C GLY A 407 -11.64 4.13 1.08
N LEU A 408 -12.06 3.30 2.05
CA LEU A 408 -12.72 3.79 3.28
C LEU A 408 -11.80 4.46 4.31
N SER A 409 -10.47 4.27 4.21
CA SER A 409 -9.52 4.84 5.18
C SER A 409 -8.25 5.34 4.51
N ASP A 410 -7.59 6.30 5.15
CA ASP A 410 -6.37 6.94 4.63
C ASP A 410 -5.16 5.97 4.64
N TYR A 411 -5.21 4.91 5.45
CA TYR A 411 -4.13 3.93 5.60
C TYR A 411 -4.63 2.49 5.91
N PRO A 412 -5.18 1.78 4.92
CA PRO A 412 -5.70 0.41 5.11
C PRO A 412 -4.58 -0.62 5.32
N HIS A 413 -4.89 -1.66 6.08
CA HIS A 413 -3.94 -2.73 6.41
C HIS A 413 -4.65 -4.07 6.63
N TYR A 414 -3.89 -5.17 6.79
CA TYR A 414 -4.46 -6.52 6.91
C TYR A 414 -3.75 -7.42 7.94
N ASP A 415 -4.44 -8.46 8.41
CA ASP A 415 -3.86 -9.50 9.26
C ASP A 415 -3.35 -10.68 8.43
N ALA A 416 -2.10 -11.07 8.67
CA ALA A 416 -1.36 -11.99 7.81
C ALA A 416 -0.94 -13.27 8.53
N TYR A 417 -1.79 -13.83 9.39
CA TYR A 417 -1.43 -14.95 10.26
C TYR A 417 -1.35 -16.28 9.48
N ARG A 418 -0.18 -16.94 9.54
CA ARG A 418 0.15 -18.13 8.74
C ARG A 418 0.53 -19.37 9.53
N VAL A 419 0.75 -19.29 10.84
CA VAL A 419 1.02 -20.45 11.71
C VAL A 419 0.23 -20.37 13.01
N ILE A 420 -0.48 -21.47 13.31
CA ILE A 420 -1.16 -21.83 14.56
C ILE A 420 -2.33 -20.93 15.01
N ALA A 421 -2.32 -19.65 14.68
CA ALA A 421 -3.37 -18.67 14.97
C ALA A 421 -4.68 -18.92 14.18
N PRO A 422 -5.80 -18.31 14.59
CA PRO A 422 -7.00 -18.20 13.75
C PRO A 422 -6.70 -17.46 12.45
N ALA A 423 -7.33 -17.87 11.35
CA ALA A 423 -7.17 -17.25 10.03
C ALA A 423 -8.46 -17.31 9.20
N ALA A 424 -8.65 -16.32 8.33
CA ALA A 424 -9.79 -16.20 7.42
C ALA A 424 -9.91 -17.37 6.44
N ASP A 425 -8.76 -17.82 5.94
CA ASP A 425 -8.64 -18.77 4.86
C ASP A 425 -8.72 -20.24 5.32
N ALA A 426 -8.69 -21.15 4.36
CA ALA A 426 -8.90 -22.57 4.52
C ALA A 426 -7.59 -23.32 4.25
N TRP A 427 -6.69 -23.29 5.24
CA TRP A 427 -5.34 -23.83 5.16
C TRP A 427 -5.25 -25.24 4.57
N ASN A 428 -6.24 -26.08 4.89
CA ASN A 428 -6.34 -27.46 4.40
C ASN A 428 -6.66 -27.61 2.90
N LYS A 429 -6.94 -26.52 2.18
CA LYS A 429 -7.19 -26.49 0.72
C LYS A 429 -5.96 -26.14 -0.12
N TYR A 430 -4.89 -25.62 0.47
CA TYR A 430 -3.65 -25.35 -0.28
C TYR A 430 -2.93 -26.67 -0.59
N ASP A 431 -2.94 -27.10 -1.86
CA ASP A 431 -2.10 -28.22 -2.32
C ASP A 431 -0.66 -27.74 -2.54
N ARG A 432 0.01 -27.42 -1.43
CA ARG A 432 1.36 -26.86 -1.40
C ARG A 432 2.46 -27.91 -1.19
N TRP A 433 2.07 -29.10 -0.72
CA TRP A 433 2.97 -30.16 -0.30
C TRP A 433 2.61 -31.52 -0.93
N ASN A 434 2.12 -31.51 -2.18
CA ASN A 434 1.80 -32.69 -3.00
C ASN A 434 0.77 -33.63 -2.33
N GLY A 435 -0.41 -33.09 -2.03
CA GLY A 435 -1.52 -33.77 -1.36
C GLY A 435 -1.46 -33.77 0.17
N ALA A 436 -0.32 -33.42 0.79
CA ALA A 436 -0.21 -33.31 2.24
C ALA A 436 -0.95 -32.04 2.75
N SER A 437 -2.05 -32.25 3.46
CA SER A 437 -2.96 -31.19 3.93
C SER A 437 -2.78 -30.91 5.42
N ILE A 438 -2.05 -29.83 5.75
CA ILE A 438 -1.84 -29.40 7.13
C ILE A 438 -3.01 -28.55 7.67
N ARG A 439 -3.13 -28.50 9.00
CA ARG A 439 -4.16 -27.72 9.73
C ARG A 439 -3.58 -26.77 10.78
N TRP A 440 -2.29 -26.49 10.68
CA TRP A 440 -1.53 -25.68 11.65
C TRP A 440 -0.73 -24.55 10.99
N GLY A 441 -0.69 -24.47 9.67
CA GLY A 441 -0.19 -23.31 8.95
C GLY A 441 -0.67 -23.22 7.51
N ALA A 442 -0.40 -22.09 6.86
CA ALA A 442 -0.62 -21.82 5.45
C ALA A 442 0.71 -21.53 4.73
N PRO A 443 0.75 -21.57 3.39
CA PRO A 443 1.96 -21.21 2.64
C PRO A 443 2.35 -19.76 2.91
N LEU A 444 3.59 -19.50 3.35
CA LEU A 444 4.03 -18.18 3.84
C LEU A 444 4.02 -17.12 2.73
N GLU A 445 4.23 -17.56 1.49
CA GLU A 445 4.22 -16.72 0.29
C GLU A 445 2.86 -16.09 -0.02
N THR A 446 1.78 -16.64 0.56
CA THR A 446 0.44 -16.04 0.49
C THR A 446 0.33 -14.74 1.29
N ILE A 447 1.34 -14.35 2.07
CA ILE A 447 1.45 -12.99 2.63
C ILE A 447 1.74 -11.98 1.52
N GLY A 448 2.72 -12.25 0.65
CA GLY A 448 3.07 -11.36 -0.46
C GLY A 448 1.90 -11.21 -1.44
N THR A 449 1.18 -12.30 -1.67
CA THR A 449 -0.10 -12.35 -2.38
C THR A 449 -1.13 -11.39 -1.77
N MET A 450 -1.33 -11.44 -0.45
CA MET A 450 -2.21 -10.52 0.28
C MET A 450 -1.71 -9.06 0.19
N THR A 451 -0.39 -8.83 0.25
CA THR A 451 0.18 -7.48 0.07
C THR A 451 -0.19 -6.90 -1.30
N ARG A 452 0.02 -7.68 -2.38
CA ARG A 452 -0.32 -7.27 -3.75
C ARG A 452 -1.82 -7.01 -3.91
N SER A 453 -2.67 -7.91 -3.39
CA SER A 453 -4.13 -7.80 -3.48
C SER A 453 -4.64 -6.54 -2.76
N LEU A 454 -4.17 -6.24 -1.54
CA LEU A 454 -4.60 -5.01 -0.84
C LEU A 454 -4.06 -3.76 -1.52
N ARG A 455 -2.79 -3.75 -1.95
CA ARG A 455 -2.17 -2.58 -2.59
C ARG A 455 -2.93 -2.19 -3.86
N GLN A 456 -3.26 -3.15 -4.71
CA GLN A 456 -4.02 -2.96 -5.95
C GLN A 456 -5.40 -2.31 -5.71
N GLN A 457 -6.10 -2.72 -4.64
CA GLN A 457 -7.43 -2.21 -4.25
C GLN A 457 -7.34 -0.86 -3.49
N SER A 458 -6.18 -0.55 -2.91
CA SER A 458 -5.95 0.66 -2.09
C SER A 458 -5.32 1.82 -2.86
N ARG A 459 -4.98 1.66 -4.14
CA ARG A 459 -4.28 2.68 -4.96
C ARG A 459 -4.94 4.08 -4.85
N PRO A 460 -4.15 5.17 -4.88
CA PRO A 460 -2.68 5.21 -4.85
C PRO A 460 -2.12 5.17 -3.41
N ALA A 461 -2.95 4.87 -2.40
CA ALA A 461 -2.55 4.91 -1.02
C ALA A 461 -1.61 3.75 -0.65
N SER A 462 -0.60 4.08 0.15
CA SER A 462 0.24 3.13 0.87
C SER A 462 -0.59 2.19 1.75
N ILE A 463 -0.07 0.99 2.03
CA ILE A 463 -0.70 0.01 2.94
C ILE A 463 0.24 -0.39 4.07
N ALA A 464 -0.29 -1.02 5.12
CA ALA A 464 0.49 -1.70 6.16
C ALA A 464 -0.04 -3.13 6.40
N TYR A 465 0.52 -3.87 7.35
CA TYR A 465 -0.02 -5.17 7.76
C TYR A 465 0.47 -5.64 9.14
N TRP A 466 -0.29 -6.58 9.73
CA TRP A 466 0.06 -7.31 10.93
C TRP A 466 0.71 -8.65 10.60
N SER A 467 2.01 -8.74 10.88
CA SER A 467 2.77 -9.99 10.92
C SER A 467 2.63 -10.66 12.29
N GLN A 468 2.75 -11.98 12.36
CA GLN A 468 2.82 -12.68 13.64
C GLN A 468 4.12 -12.31 14.37
N GLY A 469 3.97 -11.89 15.64
CA GLY A 469 5.04 -11.70 16.60
C GLY A 469 5.00 -12.78 17.68
N ALA A 470 5.53 -12.46 18.87
CA ALA A 470 5.73 -13.39 19.98
C ALA A 470 4.48 -13.69 20.83
N HIS A 471 3.28 -13.72 20.24
CA HIS A 471 2.04 -13.76 21.03
C HIS A 471 1.87 -15.02 21.90
N ASP A 472 1.57 -14.83 23.19
CA ASP A 472 1.49 -15.93 24.15
C ASP A 472 0.17 -16.72 24.16
N GLY A 473 -0.90 -16.20 23.56
CA GLY A 473 -2.27 -16.74 23.65
C GLY A 473 -2.74 -17.69 22.54
N TRP A 474 -2.00 -17.86 21.43
CA TRP A 474 -2.42 -18.75 20.33
C TRP A 474 -2.25 -20.25 20.63
N GLY A 475 -1.52 -20.62 21.68
CA GLY A 475 -1.38 -22.01 22.13
C GLY A 475 -2.62 -22.46 22.91
N GLY A 476 -3.25 -23.57 22.50
CA GLY A 476 -4.35 -24.17 23.26
C GLY A 476 -3.89 -24.66 24.64
N ILE A 477 -4.71 -24.45 25.68
CA ILE A 477 -4.39 -24.66 27.11
C ILE A 477 -3.77 -26.04 27.43
N LEU A 478 -4.15 -27.08 26.68
CA LEU A 478 -3.68 -28.46 26.86
C LEU A 478 -2.65 -28.91 25.80
N SER A 479 -2.08 -27.99 25.02
CA SER A 479 -1.10 -28.30 23.97
C SER A 479 0.32 -27.91 24.39
N PRO A 480 1.25 -28.87 24.56
CA PRO A 480 2.65 -28.58 24.86
C PRO A 480 3.46 -28.15 23.63
N ARG A 481 2.79 -27.80 22.52
CA ARG A 481 3.44 -27.34 21.28
C ARG A 481 3.59 -25.82 21.30
N ARG A 482 4.60 -25.31 20.58
CA ARG A 482 4.83 -23.87 20.41
C ARG A 482 3.55 -23.20 19.87
N GLY A 483 3.23 -22.00 20.37
CA GLY A 483 2.04 -21.24 19.95
C GLY A 483 2.32 -20.04 19.03
N SER A 484 3.59 -19.63 18.93
CA SER A 484 4.08 -18.50 18.11
C SER A 484 4.96 -19.03 16.96
N PRO A 485 5.19 -18.25 15.88
CA PRO A 485 6.10 -18.62 14.79
C PRO A 485 7.51 -18.93 15.28
N THR A 486 8.30 -19.67 14.49
CA THR A 486 9.76 -19.81 14.68
C THR A 486 10.51 -18.52 14.27
N PRO A 487 11.79 -18.37 14.64
CA PRO A 487 12.68 -17.34 14.09
C PRO A 487 12.65 -17.21 12.56
N GLU A 488 12.65 -18.33 11.84
CA GLU A 488 12.63 -18.37 10.38
C GLU A 488 11.27 -17.96 9.81
N GLU A 489 10.19 -18.51 10.38
CA GLU A 489 8.82 -18.16 10.01
C GLU A 489 8.53 -16.67 10.24
N LEU A 490 8.99 -16.09 11.35
CA LEU A 490 8.83 -14.67 11.63
C LEU A 490 9.59 -13.81 10.60
N ARG A 491 10.81 -14.21 10.22
CA ARG A 491 11.61 -13.52 9.19
C ARG A 491 10.97 -13.61 7.80
N SER A 492 10.44 -14.76 7.41
CA SER A 492 9.73 -14.96 6.14
C SER A 492 8.47 -14.08 6.07
N GLN A 493 7.66 -14.10 7.13
CA GLN A 493 6.43 -13.29 7.20
C GLN A 493 6.72 -11.79 7.08
N ALA A 494 7.78 -11.29 7.71
CA ALA A 494 8.25 -9.91 7.58
C ALA A 494 8.62 -9.55 6.12
N TRP A 495 9.41 -10.41 5.46
CA TRP A 495 9.99 -10.08 4.17
C TRP A 495 9.09 -10.34 2.95
N HIS A 496 8.07 -11.18 3.08
CA HIS A 496 6.98 -11.22 2.10
C HIS A 496 6.18 -9.91 2.06
N GLY A 497 5.94 -9.26 3.20
CA GLY A 497 5.28 -7.96 3.25
C GLY A 497 6.20 -6.83 2.77
N LEU A 498 7.41 -6.71 3.34
CA LEU A 498 8.39 -5.66 2.99
C LEU A 498 8.72 -5.65 1.49
N GLY A 499 9.02 -6.80 0.90
CA GLY A 499 9.34 -6.91 -0.53
C GLY A 499 8.20 -6.56 -1.48
N ASN A 500 6.94 -6.59 -1.00
CA ASN A 500 5.76 -6.24 -1.79
C ASN A 500 5.23 -4.80 -1.52
N GLY A 501 5.98 -3.97 -0.77
CA GLY A 501 5.76 -2.53 -0.68
C GLY A 501 4.76 -2.06 0.39
N ILE A 502 4.77 -2.68 1.58
CA ILE A 502 4.15 -2.11 2.77
C ILE A 502 4.94 -0.89 3.28
N MET A 503 4.26 0.06 3.92
CA MET A 503 4.81 1.34 4.43
C MET A 503 4.91 1.36 5.97
N SER A 504 4.41 0.35 6.66
CA SER A 504 4.64 0.10 8.09
C SER A 504 4.38 -1.37 8.43
N LEU A 505 5.13 -1.89 9.39
CA LEU A 505 5.06 -3.28 9.85
C LEU A 505 4.48 -3.31 11.27
N TYR A 506 3.42 -4.07 11.49
CA TYR A 506 2.84 -4.26 12.82
C TYR A 506 3.06 -5.69 13.29
N TRP A 507 3.44 -5.86 14.55
CA TRP A 507 3.64 -7.17 15.18
C TRP A 507 2.46 -7.51 16.08
N PHE A 508 1.83 -8.67 15.88
CA PHE A 508 0.81 -9.19 16.79
C PHE A 508 1.39 -10.29 17.71
N ASN A 509 1.56 -10.07 19.01
CA ASN A 509 1.74 -8.79 19.67
C ASN A 509 2.96 -8.86 20.61
N LEU A 510 3.56 -7.70 20.89
CA LEU A 510 4.83 -7.60 21.63
C LEU A 510 4.60 -7.16 23.07
N SER A 511 3.55 -7.71 23.71
CA SER A 511 3.28 -7.47 25.13
C SER A 511 4.43 -7.98 26.01
N MET A 512 4.62 -7.40 27.20
CA MET A 512 5.71 -7.79 28.11
C MET A 512 5.74 -9.31 28.39
N LYS A 513 4.55 -9.92 28.56
CA LYS A 513 4.37 -11.36 28.78
C LYS A 513 4.68 -12.20 27.55
N SER A 514 4.28 -11.72 26.37
CA SER A 514 4.59 -12.34 25.08
C SER A 514 6.12 -12.35 24.83
N LEU A 515 6.81 -11.21 25.04
CA LEU A 515 8.26 -11.11 24.90
C LEU A 515 9.04 -11.98 25.90
N ALA A 516 8.65 -11.99 27.17
CA ALA A 516 9.29 -12.80 28.21
C ALA A 516 9.16 -14.32 27.99
N LYS A 517 8.09 -14.76 27.31
CA LYS A 517 7.78 -16.18 27.02
C LYS A 517 8.54 -16.74 25.82
N PHE A 518 8.85 -15.93 24.81
CA PHE A 518 9.58 -16.36 23.60
C PHE A 518 10.83 -15.50 23.37
N PRO A 519 11.85 -15.59 24.26
CA PRO A 519 13.09 -14.82 24.10
C PRO A 519 13.83 -15.13 22.79
N ASP A 520 13.60 -16.31 22.21
CA ASP A 520 14.15 -16.71 20.91
C ASP A 520 13.62 -15.87 19.72
N LEU A 521 12.52 -15.14 19.90
CA LEU A 521 11.98 -14.22 18.88
C LEU A 521 12.51 -12.78 19.02
N LEU A 522 13.19 -12.43 20.11
CA LEU A 522 13.72 -11.08 20.33
C LEU A 522 14.78 -10.72 19.28
N GLU A 523 15.74 -11.61 18.99
CA GLU A 523 16.75 -11.38 17.95
C GLU A 523 16.14 -11.32 16.52
N PRO A 524 15.28 -12.26 16.08
CA PRO A 524 14.56 -12.15 14.80
C PRO A 524 13.81 -10.83 14.62
N ILE A 525 13.10 -10.35 15.66
CA ILE A 525 12.38 -9.06 15.60
C ILE A 525 13.37 -7.89 15.54
N ARG A 526 14.44 -7.89 16.37
CA ARG A 526 15.49 -6.87 16.31
C ARG A 526 16.15 -6.83 14.93
N ARG A 527 16.45 -7.99 14.35
CA ARG A 527 17.06 -8.12 13.02
C ARG A 527 16.19 -7.45 11.95
N VAL A 528 14.90 -7.79 11.89
CA VAL A 528 13.95 -7.15 10.96
C VAL A 528 13.83 -5.64 11.26
N GLY A 529 13.78 -5.24 12.53
CA GLY A 529 13.74 -3.83 12.93
C GLY A 529 14.95 -3.03 12.43
N ARG A 530 16.17 -3.54 12.61
CA ARG A 530 17.42 -2.93 12.10
C ARG A 530 17.43 -2.87 10.57
N GLU A 531 17.05 -3.95 9.90
CA GLU A 531 16.96 -4.01 8.43
C GLU A 531 15.98 -2.95 7.88
N ILE A 532 14.83 -2.75 8.55
CA ILE A 532 13.90 -1.66 8.25
C ILE A 532 14.53 -0.29 8.50
N GLN A 533 15.18 -0.05 9.64
CA GLN A 533 15.81 1.26 9.90
C GLN A 533 16.87 1.62 8.86
N LEU A 534 17.69 0.66 8.42
CA LEU A 534 18.67 0.85 7.35
C LEU A 534 17.99 1.17 6.00
N LEU A 535 16.99 0.40 5.61
CA LEU A 535 16.33 0.55 4.31
C LEU A 535 15.25 1.65 4.26
N LYS A 536 14.95 2.26 5.41
CA LYS A 536 13.94 3.30 5.62
C LYS A 536 13.92 4.40 4.54
N PRO A 537 15.05 5.00 4.10
CA PRO A 537 15.02 6.05 3.08
C PRO A 537 14.49 5.59 1.71
N ILE A 538 14.66 4.31 1.37
CA ILE A 538 14.11 3.71 0.14
C ILE A 538 12.67 3.27 0.37
N LEU A 539 12.34 2.71 1.55
CA LEU A 539 10.98 2.28 1.88
C LEU A 539 9.98 3.46 1.93
N GLU A 540 10.37 4.61 2.50
CA GLU A 540 9.49 5.80 2.64
C GLU A 540 9.23 6.54 1.32
N SER A 541 10.14 6.39 0.35
CA SER A 541 10.08 7.05 -0.96
C SER A 541 9.83 6.10 -2.13
N GLY A 542 9.65 4.81 -1.86
CA GLY A 542 9.63 3.74 -2.84
C GLY A 542 8.22 3.28 -3.24
N THR A 543 8.16 2.60 -4.39
CA THR A 543 6.97 1.89 -4.86
C THR A 543 7.32 0.45 -5.24
N ALA A 544 6.37 -0.47 -5.17
CA ALA A 544 6.59 -1.85 -5.60
C ALA A 544 6.63 -1.94 -7.14
N TYR A 545 7.68 -2.52 -7.70
CA TYR A 545 8.02 -2.38 -9.11
C TYR A 545 7.67 -3.61 -9.96
N ARG A 546 8.36 -4.73 -9.72
CA ARG A 546 8.17 -6.04 -10.36
C ARG A 546 8.16 -7.14 -9.30
N TYR A 547 7.46 -8.22 -9.62
CA TYR A 547 7.33 -9.43 -8.80
C TYR A 547 7.29 -10.65 -9.73
N GLU A 548 7.99 -11.73 -9.34
CA GLU A 548 8.03 -12.99 -10.08
C GLU A 548 8.10 -14.17 -9.08
N ARG A 549 7.37 -15.26 -9.38
CA ARG A 549 7.36 -16.50 -8.59
C ARG A 549 8.06 -17.60 -9.38
N ILE A 550 9.28 -17.93 -8.99
CA ILE A 550 10.16 -18.86 -9.70
C ILE A 550 9.77 -20.30 -9.39
N LEU A 551 9.50 -21.07 -10.45
CA LEU A 551 9.33 -22.52 -10.40
C LEU A 551 10.61 -23.22 -10.89
N GLN A 552 11.19 -24.08 -10.06
CA GLN A 552 12.30 -24.97 -10.43
C GLN A 552 11.78 -26.41 -10.49
N SER A 553 11.85 -27.05 -11.66
CA SER A 553 11.34 -28.41 -11.90
C SER A 553 9.88 -28.63 -11.46
N GLY A 554 9.04 -27.60 -11.62
CA GLY A 554 7.62 -27.63 -11.22
C GLY A 554 7.35 -27.36 -9.73
N LYS A 555 8.38 -27.16 -8.90
CA LYS A 555 8.27 -26.77 -7.50
C LYS A 555 8.56 -25.29 -7.31
N LEU A 556 8.00 -24.68 -6.27
CA LEU A 556 8.31 -23.31 -5.87
C LEU A 556 9.75 -23.22 -5.35
N SER A 557 10.48 -22.20 -5.81
CA SER A 557 11.89 -21.96 -5.42
C SER A 557 12.08 -20.58 -4.77
N TRP A 558 11.65 -19.51 -5.43
CA TRP A 558 11.86 -18.14 -4.97
C TRP A 558 10.66 -17.23 -5.28
N ASP A 559 10.27 -16.39 -4.33
CA ASP A 559 9.46 -15.19 -4.59
C ASP A 559 10.42 -14.01 -4.73
N LEU A 560 10.64 -13.55 -5.97
CA LEU A 560 11.45 -12.38 -6.30
C LEU A 560 10.55 -11.14 -6.33
N SER A 561 10.95 -10.09 -5.63
CA SER A 561 10.19 -8.84 -5.54
C SER A 561 11.11 -7.62 -5.43
N SER A 562 10.59 -6.44 -5.78
CA SER A 562 11.38 -5.21 -5.84
C SER A 562 10.58 -3.98 -5.39
N VAL A 563 11.23 -3.12 -4.60
CA VAL A 563 10.74 -1.79 -4.21
C VAL A 563 11.74 -0.75 -4.68
N VAL A 564 11.30 0.22 -5.49
CA VAL A 564 12.18 1.16 -6.20
C VAL A 564 11.80 2.61 -5.90
N ASN A 565 12.80 3.48 -5.81
CA ASN A 565 12.62 4.92 -5.78
C ASN A 565 13.42 5.58 -6.92
N GLN A 566 13.61 6.90 -6.84
CA GLN A 566 14.34 7.69 -7.84
C GLN A 566 15.74 7.13 -8.18
N ASP A 567 16.50 6.67 -7.19
CA ASP A 567 17.94 6.40 -7.34
C ASP A 567 18.37 5.01 -6.88
N SER A 568 17.46 4.23 -6.28
CA SER A 568 17.75 2.91 -5.69
C SER A 568 16.61 1.90 -5.84
N ALA A 569 16.95 0.62 -5.77
CA ALA A 569 16.04 -0.50 -5.67
C ALA A 569 16.43 -1.40 -4.49
N ILE A 570 15.46 -1.79 -3.67
CA ILE A 570 15.55 -2.97 -2.80
C ILE A 570 15.11 -4.17 -3.64
N LEU A 571 15.91 -5.22 -3.68
CA LEU A 571 15.62 -6.49 -4.34
C LEU A 571 15.55 -7.58 -3.27
N VAL A 572 14.44 -8.33 -3.25
CA VAL A 572 14.14 -9.31 -2.20
C VAL A 572 13.86 -10.66 -2.86
N ALA A 573 14.55 -11.71 -2.41
CA ALA A 573 14.29 -13.09 -2.77
C ALA A 573 13.92 -13.89 -1.52
N ASN A 574 12.63 -14.23 -1.37
CA ASN A 574 12.15 -15.10 -0.29
C ASN A 574 12.26 -16.57 -0.73
N ASP A 575 12.87 -17.42 0.09
CA ASP A 575 13.02 -18.86 -0.15
C ASP A 575 11.66 -19.57 0.01
N LEU A 576 11.26 -20.34 -1.01
CA LEU A 576 10.00 -21.09 -1.03
C LEU A 576 10.19 -22.60 -0.87
N ASP A 577 11.41 -23.13 -0.92
CA ASP A 577 11.66 -24.58 -0.89
C ASP A 577 11.85 -25.09 0.55
N TYR A 578 11.09 -24.49 1.47
CA TYR A 578 11.01 -24.92 2.86
C TYR A 578 10.10 -26.15 3.01
N SER A 579 10.46 -27.06 3.91
CA SER A 579 9.67 -28.26 4.21
C SER A 579 8.79 -28.08 5.45
N ILE A 580 7.89 -29.03 5.71
CA ILE A 580 7.09 -29.11 6.94
C ILE A 580 7.66 -30.15 7.91
N ASP A 581 7.62 -29.85 9.22
CA ASP A 581 7.66 -30.85 10.29
C ASP A 581 6.30 -30.87 11.03
N GLU A 582 5.54 -31.95 10.88
CA GLU A 582 4.23 -32.14 11.52
C GLU A 582 4.32 -32.46 13.03
N LYS A 583 5.48 -32.92 13.51
CA LYS A 583 5.73 -33.25 14.92
C LYS A 583 5.88 -31.96 15.72
N THR A 584 6.73 -31.04 15.28
CA THR A 584 6.88 -29.69 15.88
C THR A 584 5.73 -28.76 15.50
N ARG A 585 5.19 -28.90 14.28
CA ARG A 585 4.31 -27.93 13.58
C ARG A 585 5.07 -26.66 13.20
N THR A 586 6.16 -26.83 12.45
CA THR A 586 7.00 -25.72 11.97
C THR A 586 7.38 -25.92 10.52
N PHE A 587 7.58 -24.82 9.81
CA PHE A 587 8.27 -24.78 8.53
C PHE A 587 9.79 -24.82 8.75
N GLN A 588 10.53 -25.43 7.83
CA GLN A 588 11.95 -25.72 7.97
C GLN A 588 12.71 -25.26 6.72
N PHE A 589 13.60 -24.27 6.89
CA PHE A 589 14.38 -23.64 5.83
C PHE A 589 15.80 -24.22 5.76
N SER A 590 16.47 -24.01 4.62
CA SER A 590 17.85 -24.47 4.42
C SER A 590 18.74 -23.35 3.88
N ASN A 591 20.06 -23.50 4.01
CA ASN A 591 21.01 -22.54 3.43
C ASN A 591 21.21 -22.87 1.96
N ARG A 592 20.71 -22.01 1.06
CA ARG A 592 20.80 -22.18 -0.39
C ARG A 592 21.79 -21.21 -1.03
N SER A 593 22.15 -21.46 -2.28
CA SER A 593 22.93 -20.53 -3.10
C SER A 593 22.45 -20.67 -4.55
N ASP A 594 22.27 -19.55 -5.24
CA ASP A 594 21.60 -19.50 -6.54
C ASP A 594 21.98 -18.23 -7.32
N ILE A 595 21.67 -18.18 -8.62
CA ILE A 595 21.86 -16.98 -9.44
C ILE A 595 20.50 -16.29 -9.59
N LEU A 596 20.24 -15.32 -8.71
CA LEU A 596 19.00 -14.56 -8.68
C LEU A 596 19.02 -13.51 -9.80
N GLN A 597 17.96 -13.44 -10.61
CA GLN A 597 17.82 -12.46 -11.69
C GLN A 597 16.66 -11.52 -11.40
N PHE A 598 16.91 -10.21 -11.38
CA PHE A 598 15.90 -9.18 -11.19
C PHE A 598 15.84 -8.25 -12.39
N GLU A 599 14.65 -7.82 -12.77
CA GLU A 599 14.43 -6.70 -13.68
C GLU A 599 14.67 -5.37 -12.94
N LEU A 600 15.40 -4.45 -13.56
CA LEU A 600 15.64 -3.09 -13.07
C LEU A 600 14.85 -2.08 -13.92
N PRO A 601 14.21 -1.07 -13.30
CA PRO A 601 13.47 -0.07 -14.04
C PRO A 601 14.37 0.74 -14.97
N VAL A 602 13.83 1.16 -16.12
CA VAL A 602 14.58 1.85 -17.20
C VAL A 602 15.47 2.99 -16.69
N TRP A 603 15.04 3.81 -15.73
CA TRP A 603 15.83 4.95 -15.25
C TRP A 603 17.08 4.53 -14.45
N LEU A 604 17.06 3.39 -13.75
CA LEU A 604 18.25 2.82 -13.11
C LEU A 604 19.11 2.08 -14.14
N ALA A 605 18.48 1.32 -15.04
CA ALA A 605 19.16 0.49 -16.02
C ALA A 605 19.91 1.27 -17.12
N ALA A 606 19.30 2.33 -17.65
CA ALA A 606 19.76 2.97 -18.89
C ALA A 606 20.85 4.04 -18.70
N THR A 607 21.29 4.31 -17.46
CA THR A 607 22.03 5.54 -17.16
C THR A 607 23.56 5.46 -17.16
N ASP A 608 24.22 4.28 -17.18
CA ASP A 608 25.69 4.27 -17.33
C ASP A 608 26.36 2.95 -17.79
N PRO A 609 27.14 2.95 -18.90
CA PRO A 609 28.11 1.91 -19.26
C PRO A 609 29.50 2.07 -18.60
N SER A 610 29.77 3.22 -17.95
CA SER A 610 31.09 3.68 -17.51
C SER A 610 31.19 4.01 -16.00
N GLY A 611 30.08 4.35 -15.37
CA GLY A 611 29.89 4.60 -13.93
C GLY A 611 28.83 3.68 -13.31
N GLY A 612 28.76 2.43 -13.78
CA GLY A 612 27.68 1.48 -13.55
C GLY A 612 27.24 1.31 -12.08
N LEU A 613 25.98 0.91 -11.88
CA LEU A 613 25.29 0.85 -10.58
C LEU A 613 26.10 0.12 -9.51
N ASP A 614 25.99 0.59 -8.27
CA ASP A 614 26.52 -0.14 -7.12
C ASP A 614 25.49 -1.19 -6.64
N CYS A 615 25.95 -2.38 -6.28
CA CYS A 615 25.10 -3.45 -5.72
C CYS A 615 25.75 -4.17 -4.54
N PHE A 616 24.96 -4.45 -3.51
CA PHE A 616 25.38 -5.13 -2.28
C PHE A 616 24.24 -5.94 -1.66
N GLU A 617 24.58 -7.00 -0.93
CA GLU A 617 23.67 -7.64 0.04
C GLU A 617 23.53 -6.72 1.27
N ILE A 618 22.41 -6.77 1.97
CA ILE A 618 22.23 -6.07 3.24
C ILE A 618 21.49 -6.94 4.26
N ASP A 619 21.94 -6.92 5.51
CA ASP A 619 21.18 -7.42 6.66
C ASP A 619 21.32 -6.48 7.87
N SER A 620 20.92 -6.93 9.07
CA SER A 620 20.99 -6.12 10.29
C SER A 620 22.39 -5.66 10.67
N GLN A 621 23.45 -6.29 10.16
CA GLN A 621 24.84 -5.87 10.39
C GLN A 621 25.29 -4.78 9.42
N GLY A 622 24.54 -4.56 8.33
CA GLY A 622 24.81 -3.55 7.31
C GLY A 622 25.11 -4.14 5.93
N PRO A 623 25.69 -3.35 5.02
CA PRO A 623 25.92 -3.76 3.63
C PRO A 623 27.15 -4.66 3.48
N LYS A 624 27.05 -5.68 2.61
CA LYS A 624 28.09 -6.67 2.34
C LYS A 624 28.40 -6.77 0.84
N PRO A 625 29.65 -7.05 0.43
CA PRO A 625 29.98 -7.29 -0.97
C PRO A 625 29.29 -8.55 -1.48
N VAL A 626 28.63 -8.45 -2.63
CA VAL A 626 28.06 -9.58 -3.38
C VAL A 626 28.62 -9.56 -4.80
N ALA A 627 28.74 -10.72 -5.45
CA ALA A 627 29.10 -10.77 -6.86
C ALA A 627 27.84 -10.58 -7.73
N TYR A 628 27.90 -9.68 -8.70
CA TYR A 628 26.76 -9.37 -9.57
C TYR A 628 27.21 -9.02 -11.00
N GLN A 629 26.26 -9.09 -11.94
CA GLN A 629 26.42 -8.70 -13.34
C GLN A 629 25.18 -7.92 -13.78
N ILE A 630 25.37 -6.77 -14.43
CA ILE A 630 24.27 -5.97 -15.00
C ILE A 630 24.32 -6.09 -16.52
N ALA A 631 23.17 -6.34 -17.15
CA ALA A 631 23.03 -6.43 -18.58
C ALA A 631 21.67 -5.88 -19.02
N LYS A 632 21.66 -4.74 -19.72
CA LYS A 632 20.43 -3.98 -20.04
C LYS A 632 19.63 -3.71 -18.75
N ASN A 633 18.32 -3.93 -18.77
CA ASN A 633 17.39 -3.77 -17.66
C ASN A 633 17.35 -4.98 -16.70
N GLN A 634 18.45 -5.72 -16.55
CA GLN A 634 18.51 -6.87 -15.65
C GLN A 634 19.81 -6.87 -14.84
N ILE A 635 19.69 -7.28 -13.58
CA ILE A 635 20.83 -7.63 -12.72
C ILE A 635 20.75 -9.11 -12.35
N LYS A 636 21.89 -9.79 -12.42
CA LYS A 636 22.12 -11.13 -11.90
C LYS A 636 22.99 -11.03 -10.66
N ILE A 637 22.57 -11.66 -9.57
CA ILE A 637 23.25 -11.67 -8.28
C ILE A 637 23.62 -13.11 -7.96
N ASP A 638 24.91 -13.39 -7.76
CA ASP A 638 25.40 -14.69 -7.34
C ASP A 638 25.24 -14.82 -5.81
N ALA A 639 24.05 -15.23 -5.39
CA ALA A 639 23.63 -15.25 -4.00
C ALA A 639 24.21 -16.48 -3.28
N LYS A 640 24.99 -16.23 -2.21
CA LYS A 640 25.60 -17.29 -1.40
C LYS A 640 24.93 -17.36 -0.02
N HIS A 641 24.73 -18.58 0.46
CA HIS A 641 24.23 -18.90 1.81
C HIS A 641 22.95 -18.15 2.22
N VAL A 642 22.03 -17.94 1.27
CA VAL A 642 20.71 -17.37 1.55
C VAL A 642 19.96 -18.30 2.50
N HIS A 643 19.41 -17.73 3.57
CA HIS A 643 18.60 -18.44 4.56
C HIS A 643 17.33 -17.64 4.82
N VAL A 644 16.17 -18.23 4.51
CA VAL A 644 14.83 -17.60 4.50
C VAL A 644 14.66 -16.49 3.45
N VAL A 645 15.55 -15.50 3.41
CA VAL A 645 15.47 -14.36 2.50
C VAL A 645 16.84 -13.76 2.21
N GLY A 646 17.09 -13.48 0.92
CA GLY A 646 18.19 -12.64 0.46
C GLY A 646 17.67 -11.23 0.17
N VAL A 647 18.36 -10.21 0.69
CA VAL A 647 18.00 -8.80 0.51
C VAL A 647 19.21 -8.06 -0.07
N TYR A 648 18.99 -7.33 -1.16
CA TYR A 648 20.03 -6.62 -1.89
C TYR A 648 19.58 -5.19 -2.19
N VAL A 649 20.55 -4.28 -2.30
CA VAL A 649 20.31 -2.91 -2.77
C VAL A 649 21.08 -2.72 -4.06
N VAL A 650 20.43 -2.12 -5.05
CA VAL A 650 21.05 -1.59 -6.28
C VAL A 650 20.85 -0.08 -6.30
N THR A 651 21.88 0.70 -6.59
CA THR A 651 21.79 2.17 -6.49
C THR A 651 22.68 2.94 -7.48
N ARG A 652 22.21 4.14 -7.87
CA ARG A 652 22.99 5.19 -8.52
C ARG A 652 23.80 6.01 -7.51
N ASP A 653 23.34 6.11 -6.25
CA ASP A 653 24.00 6.88 -5.20
C ASP A 653 25.21 6.12 -4.63
N LYS A 654 26.41 6.53 -5.06
CA LYS A 654 27.68 5.98 -4.60
C LYS A 654 27.97 6.21 -3.11
N SER A 655 27.29 7.16 -2.46
CA SER A 655 27.41 7.37 -1.01
C SER A 655 26.57 6.37 -0.20
N LEU A 656 25.49 5.81 -0.77
CA LEU A 656 24.48 5.07 -0.01
C LEU A 656 25.07 3.88 0.76
N ARG A 657 25.94 3.08 0.13
CA ARG A 657 26.61 1.94 0.79
C ARG A 657 27.38 2.40 2.04
N GLN A 658 28.10 3.52 1.98
CA GLN A 658 28.82 4.07 3.12
C GLN A 658 27.86 4.57 4.20
N ARG A 659 26.84 5.36 3.82
CA ARG A 659 25.85 5.91 4.75
C ARG A 659 25.09 4.81 5.51
N LEU A 660 24.80 3.68 4.87
CA LEU A 660 24.17 2.52 5.52
C LEU A 660 25.13 1.76 6.46
N ALA A 661 26.43 1.71 6.17
CA ALA A 661 27.42 1.15 7.10
C ALA A 661 27.60 2.05 8.34
N GLU A 662 27.67 3.36 8.14
CA GLU A 662 27.72 4.37 9.21
C GLU A 662 26.45 4.31 10.08
N GLN A 663 25.27 4.17 9.46
CA GLN A 663 24.01 4.01 10.17
C GLN A 663 23.96 2.70 10.97
N SER A 664 24.46 1.58 10.44
CA SER A 664 24.55 0.31 11.19
C SER A 664 25.41 0.45 12.46
N ALA A 665 26.56 1.12 12.35
CA ALA A 665 27.41 1.43 13.49
C ALA A 665 26.75 2.38 14.50
N ALA A 666 25.88 3.30 14.06
CA ALA A 666 25.10 4.17 14.94
C ALA A 666 23.95 3.41 15.65
N LEU A 667 23.30 2.46 14.98
CA LEU A 667 22.31 1.57 15.61
C LEU A 667 22.96 0.72 16.71
N ASP A 668 24.15 0.18 16.45
CA ASP A 668 24.98 -0.52 17.42
C ASP A 668 25.26 0.30 18.69
N GLN A 669 25.64 1.57 18.53
CA GLN A 669 25.90 2.47 19.66
C GLN A 669 24.61 2.79 20.42
N ARG A 670 23.51 3.03 19.70
CA ARG A 670 22.19 3.29 20.30
C ARG A 670 21.68 2.09 21.11
N GLU A 671 21.79 0.88 20.59
CA GLU A 671 21.36 -0.34 21.28
C GLU A 671 22.20 -0.58 22.54
N LYS A 672 23.53 -0.43 22.46
CA LYS A 672 24.44 -0.52 23.62
C LYS A 672 24.12 0.55 24.68
N ALA A 673 23.75 1.76 24.25
CA ALA A 673 23.39 2.86 25.15
C ALA A 673 22.08 2.65 25.93
N LEU A 674 21.22 1.68 25.57
CA LEU A 674 20.07 1.30 26.38
C LEU A 674 20.50 0.69 27.73
N GLY A 675 21.68 0.05 27.79
CA GLY A 675 22.18 -0.59 29.01
C GLY A 675 21.27 -1.71 29.53
N PHE A 676 20.63 -2.45 28.63
CA PHE A 676 19.76 -3.59 28.93
C PHE A 676 19.64 -4.46 27.68
N ASP A 677 20.07 -5.72 27.74
CA ASP A 677 20.09 -6.62 26.58
C ASP A 677 19.52 -8.02 26.92
N PRO A 678 18.20 -8.22 26.88
CA PRO A 678 17.58 -9.52 27.14
C PRO A 678 17.82 -10.56 26.01
N ILE A 679 18.56 -10.21 24.96
CA ILE A 679 18.99 -11.13 23.89
C ILE A 679 20.36 -11.73 24.26
N GLY A 680 21.35 -10.86 24.54
CA GLY A 680 22.72 -11.26 24.84
C GLY A 680 23.02 -11.55 26.32
N ASN A 681 22.20 -11.05 27.25
CA ASN A 681 22.46 -11.13 28.69
C ASN A 681 21.35 -11.89 29.44
N SER A 682 21.71 -13.04 30.02
CA SER A 682 20.83 -13.87 30.85
C SER A 682 20.25 -13.15 32.07
N ASP A 683 20.92 -12.11 32.56
CA ASP A 683 20.51 -11.40 33.77
C ASP A 683 19.48 -10.32 33.45
N ASP A 684 19.54 -9.73 32.26
CA ASP A 684 18.52 -8.82 31.76
C ASP A 684 17.27 -9.59 31.31
N LEU A 685 17.44 -10.75 30.68
CA LEU A 685 16.31 -11.65 30.39
C LEU A 685 15.58 -12.08 31.68
N ARG A 686 16.32 -12.47 32.72
CA ARG A 686 15.72 -12.83 34.03
C ARG A 686 15.01 -11.66 34.70
N LYS A 687 15.50 -10.42 34.55
CA LYS A 687 14.76 -9.21 35.01
C LYS A 687 13.43 -9.08 34.26
N LEU A 688 13.44 -9.17 32.92
CA LEU A 688 12.23 -9.08 32.10
C LEU A 688 11.19 -10.17 32.47
N GLN A 689 11.63 -11.40 32.70
CA GLN A 689 10.79 -12.52 33.13
C GLN A 689 10.21 -12.32 34.55
N SER A 690 11.02 -11.82 35.48
CA SER A 690 10.59 -11.57 36.87
C SER A 690 9.44 -10.57 37.03
N TRP A 691 9.12 -9.78 36.00
CA TRP A 691 7.92 -8.94 35.97
C TRP A 691 6.63 -9.73 35.72
N VAL A 692 6.69 -10.84 35.00
CA VAL A 692 5.50 -11.60 34.55
C VAL A 692 5.28 -12.93 35.26
N ASP A 693 6.31 -13.45 35.95
CA ASP A 693 6.27 -14.67 36.81
C ASP A 693 5.61 -14.43 38.17
#